data_AF-A0A8S4GFM2-F1
#
_entry.id   AF-A0A8S4GFM2-F1
#
_cell.length_a   1.000
_cell.length_b   1.000
_cell.length_c   1.000
_cell.angle_alpha   90.00
_cell.angle_beta   90.00
_cell.angle_gamma   90.00
#
_symmetry.space_group_name_H-M   'P 1'
#
loop_
_entity.id
_entity.type
_entity.pdbx_description
1 polymer ?
#
loop_
_entity_poly.entity_id
_entity_poly.type
_entity_poly.pdbx_seq_one_letter_code
_entity_poly.pdbx_strand_id
1 'polypeptide(L)'
;MDEEDANMALYPGDHFGSVARHYNEDWGGTQPPPPDASLTLGEEQPTLNSVDSDDEFFPDDSDLAEIEAEAAGLLNSEELDALDLDAVEEGVLSMSAEEEPSDPWANLSAETRRTYEEILAKYPETPARAYMLEDLLKLSRVTPGPGSALEGAEGVEVLGLADDSRQVQSGDLFFCIRGSRNDGHDFAGDAYNAGAAAIVSEVEMPDIAATGDCPVILVSDTRQALHRVANAFYDYPSRRMAGLLDEDGNQLVGGGVIGVTGTNGKTTTSWLIRGMLEETGQLVGMVGTVEYALAEDRLDPDGEIWVPKEEDPTRERDCTAPYRLAPYVGKYSVPNTTPDELRAQRLLAGMADRGATAAVYECSSIGLDQGRCDGILFSVAVHTNVTQDHLDYHGDMEAYKQAKLRLFRSLRDPERQRAVINLDDPNADEFIFACSEGGVPYVTYAITDIKADVRPSQAGRKGSQAIKGVKQSLYETEIEVELPPLVADSDERESIKIITPLIGKANIYNVLAAVATGIALRVPLPQIVAGIEAVDVVPGRTELIDEGQMFPVIVDYAHTPDALSRLLDTVRECGAKRIITVVGCGGDRDRSKRPYMGEIAHYKSDLLILTNDNPRTESPSEIIADIVAGFPDDILGRHQGSVYPWLQDPIHTPMWFEEFIMKYQGEVKRYVIEDRFTAIRAAIGTAQPRDVVVIAGKGHEDYIEHGDGKGGIVRGWFDDRVEARNALVKLSELEQITYLDRSTIPWRNTKYDKGGDV
;
A
#
# COMPACT_ATOMS: atom_id res chain seq x y z
N MET A 1 -7.46 0.35 70.86
CA MET A 1 -6.17 0.88 71.33
C MET A 1 -5.04 0.12 70.67
N ASP A 2 -4.58 0.42 69.46
CA ASP A 2 -5.10 1.15 68.30
C ASP A 2 -4.15 0.83 67.13
N GLU A 3 -4.73 0.34 66.04
CA GLU A 3 -4.49 0.72 64.63
C GLU A 3 -3.05 0.82 64.07
N GLU A 4 -2.67 -0.25 63.37
CA GLU A 4 -1.86 -0.26 62.15
C GLU A 4 -2.78 -0.15 60.91
N ASP A 5 -2.21 0.35 59.81
CA ASP A 5 -2.69 0.37 58.40
C ASP A 5 -3.71 1.43 57.94
N ALA A 6 -3.23 2.46 57.23
CA ALA A 6 -3.87 3.08 56.05
C ALA A 6 -3.07 4.29 55.49
N ASN A 7 -2.45 4.14 54.30
CA ASN A 7 -2.52 5.05 53.14
C ASN A 7 -1.37 4.83 52.13
N MET A 8 -1.52 3.77 51.33
CA MET A 8 -1.20 3.81 49.90
C MET A 8 -2.51 4.14 49.17
N ALA A 9 -2.56 5.21 48.38
CA ALA A 9 -3.67 5.52 47.48
C ALA A 9 -3.12 5.42 46.04
N LEU A 10 -3.39 4.33 45.32
CA LEU A 10 -4.54 4.11 44.42
C LEU A 10 -4.35 4.82 43.06
N TYR A 11 -3.67 4.13 42.14
CA TYR A 11 -3.80 4.33 40.70
C TYR A 11 -5.14 3.72 40.24
N PRO A 12 -5.99 4.41 39.46
CA PRO A 12 -7.17 3.78 38.88
C PRO A 12 -6.74 2.91 37.70
N GLY A 13 -6.37 1.66 37.99
CA GLY A 13 -6.51 0.57 37.03
C GLY A 13 -7.97 0.14 37.01
N ASP A 14 -8.69 0.54 35.96
CA ASP A 14 -9.88 -0.15 35.39
C ASP A 14 -10.60 0.71 34.31
N HIS A 15 -9.85 1.35 33.40
CA HIS A 15 -10.43 1.97 32.19
C HIS A 15 -9.95 1.35 30.87
N PHE A 16 -9.09 0.32 30.90
CA PHE A 16 -8.49 -0.28 29.71
C PHE A 16 -9.33 -1.40 29.04
N GLY A 17 -10.63 -1.50 29.37
CA GLY A 17 -11.51 -2.56 28.87
C GLY A 17 -12.74 -2.11 28.06
N SER A 18 -13.04 -0.81 27.94
CA SER A 18 -14.33 -0.34 27.39
C SER A 18 -14.28 0.25 25.97
N VAL A 19 -13.12 0.68 25.46
CA VAL A 19 -13.06 1.36 24.16
C VAL A 19 -13.11 0.37 22.98
N ALA A 20 -12.66 -0.87 23.16
CA ALA A 20 -12.74 -1.92 22.13
C ALA A 20 -14.01 -2.80 22.20
N ARG A 21 -14.83 -2.70 23.26
CA ARG A 21 -16.05 -3.53 23.40
C ARG A 21 -17.29 -2.93 22.72
N HIS A 22 -17.33 -1.62 22.49
CA HIS A 22 -18.48 -1.00 21.82
C HIS A 22 -18.62 -1.31 20.33
N TYR A 23 -17.63 -1.99 19.72
CA TYR A 23 -17.68 -2.33 18.30
C TYR A 23 -18.15 -3.76 18.01
N ASN A 24 -18.29 -4.64 19.02
CA ASN A 24 -18.52 -6.08 18.78
C ASN A 24 -19.83 -6.68 19.34
N GLU A 25 -20.66 -5.98 20.12
CA GLU A 25 -21.79 -6.64 20.83
C GLU A 25 -23.22 -6.12 20.58
N ASP A 26 -23.47 -4.99 19.93
CA ASP A 26 -24.85 -4.43 19.87
C ASP A 26 -25.41 -4.23 18.45
N TRP A 27 -25.52 -5.29 17.64
CA TRP A 27 -26.54 -5.35 16.57
C TRP A 27 -27.09 -6.77 16.40
N GLY A 28 -27.80 -7.23 17.44
CA GLY A 28 -28.55 -8.47 17.46
C GLY A 28 -30.05 -8.25 17.69
N GLY A 29 -30.74 -7.67 16.69
CA GLY A 29 -32.20 -7.76 16.52
C GLY A 29 -33.08 -6.78 17.32
N THR A 30 -33.94 -6.02 16.62
CA THR A 30 -35.42 -6.07 16.74
C THR A 30 -36.13 -4.99 15.89
N GLN A 31 -37.02 -5.47 15.01
CA GLN A 31 -38.27 -4.91 14.45
C GLN A 31 -38.37 -3.49 13.80
N PRO A 32 -39.20 -3.35 12.73
CA PRO A 32 -39.35 -2.11 11.97
C PRO A 32 -40.32 -1.10 12.66
N PRO A 33 -40.18 0.21 12.42
CA PRO A 33 -41.09 1.21 12.96
C PRO A 33 -42.42 1.31 12.15
N PRO A 34 -43.55 1.66 12.78
CA PRO A 34 -44.84 1.84 12.10
C PRO A 34 -45.00 3.28 11.52
N PRO A 35 -46.00 3.51 10.65
CA PRO A 35 -46.15 4.77 9.91
C PRO A 35 -47.10 5.79 10.58
N ASP A 36 -46.70 7.06 10.46
CA ASP A 36 -47.47 8.28 10.17
C ASP A 36 -48.33 9.01 11.25
N ALA A 37 -48.47 10.32 10.98
CA ALA A 37 -49.47 11.32 11.40
C ALA A 37 -49.20 12.23 12.62
N SER A 38 -48.90 13.53 12.38
CA SER A 38 -49.94 14.58 12.22
C SER A 38 -49.41 16.03 12.29
N LEU A 39 -50.06 16.87 11.46
CA LEU A 39 -49.97 18.31 11.19
C LEU A 39 -50.02 19.23 12.44
N THR A 40 -49.51 20.48 12.41
CA THR A 40 -50.29 21.65 11.92
C THR A 40 -49.50 22.97 11.85
N LEU A 41 -49.99 23.82 10.94
CA LEU A 41 -49.60 25.18 10.53
C LEU A 41 -49.74 26.27 11.60
N GLY A 42 -48.97 27.35 11.41
CA GLY A 42 -49.22 28.68 11.97
C GLY A 42 -48.44 29.76 11.21
N GLU A 43 -49.14 30.52 10.37
CA GLU A 43 -48.66 31.73 9.68
C GLU A 43 -48.53 32.92 10.66
N GLU A 44 -47.57 33.82 10.42
CA GLU A 44 -47.77 35.28 10.47
C GLU A 44 -46.52 36.04 9.92
N GLN A 45 -46.70 36.75 8.80
CA GLN A 45 -45.96 37.97 8.40
C GLN A 45 -46.73 39.21 8.96
N PRO A 46 -46.25 40.49 8.97
CA PRO A 46 -45.34 41.16 8.02
C PRO A 46 -44.35 42.19 8.65
N THR A 47 -43.37 42.79 7.97
CA THR A 47 -43.52 43.99 7.12
C THR A 47 -42.14 44.46 6.61
N LEU A 48 -42.12 44.88 5.34
CA LEU A 48 -41.12 45.76 4.74
C LEU A 48 -41.34 47.21 5.20
N ASN A 49 -40.25 47.94 5.41
CA ASN A 49 -40.21 49.38 5.19
C ASN A 49 -38.91 49.77 4.48
N SER A 50 -39.05 50.81 3.67
CA SER A 50 -38.29 51.19 2.48
C SER A 50 -37.56 52.52 2.66
N VAL A 51 -36.48 52.71 1.88
CA VAL A 51 -35.83 53.98 1.39
C VAL A 51 -35.35 55.00 2.46
N ASP A 52 -34.32 55.84 2.29
CA ASP A 52 -33.59 56.48 1.17
C ASP A 52 -32.21 56.95 1.75
N SER A 53 -31.08 56.78 1.05
CA SER A 53 -30.35 57.75 0.20
C SER A 53 -29.24 58.54 0.92
N ASP A 54 -27.99 58.38 0.46
CA ASP A 54 -27.18 59.44 -0.15
C ASP A 54 -25.68 59.05 -0.27
N ASP A 55 -25.20 59.22 -1.52
CA ASP A 55 -23.87 59.64 -1.97
C ASP A 55 -22.63 58.69 -1.96
N GLU A 56 -22.41 58.14 -3.15
CA GLU A 56 -21.22 58.33 -4.03
C GLU A 56 -19.81 58.32 -3.42
N PHE A 57 -19.01 57.31 -3.76
CA PHE A 57 -17.71 57.50 -4.46
C PHE A 57 -17.12 56.17 -4.95
N PHE A 58 -16.94 56.03 -6.27
CA PHE A 58 -16.04 55.05 -6.90
C PHE A 58 -14.74 55.76 -7.27
N PRO A 59 -13.54 55.18 -7.01
CA PRO A 59 -12.35 55.50 -7.78
C PRO A 59 -12.13 54.52 -8.93
N ASP A 60 -11.55 55.09 -9.97
CA ASP A 60 -11.48 54.69 -11.38
C ASP A 60 -10.19 53.91 -11.72
N ASP A 61 -10.16 53.30 -12.91
CA ASP A 61 -9.08 52.50 -13.53
C ASP A 61 -7.80 53.30 -13.85
N SER A 62 -7.16 53.95 -12.86
CA SER A 62 -5.99 54.82 -13.11
C SER A 62 -4.82 54.76 -12.13
N ASP A 63 -4.67 53.70 -11.32
CA ASP A 63 -3.51 53.52 -10.42
C ASP A 63 -2.65 52.27 -10.73
N LEU A 64 -2.72 51.76 -11.97
CA LEU A 64 -1.83 50.69 -12.47
C LEU A 64 -0.65 51.21 -13.31
N ALA A 65 -0.39 52.52 -13.30
CA ALA A 65 0.69 53.14 -14.09
C ALA A 65 1.86 53.72 -13.24
N GLU A 66 1.85 53.56 -11.92
CA GLU A 66 2.91 54.11 -11.03
C GLU A 66 3.82 53.05 -10.36
N ILE A 67 3.74 51.76 -10.74
CA ILE A 67 4.67 50.72 -10.23
C ILE A 67 5.61 50.15 -11.33
N GLU A 68 5.52 50.64 -12.56
CA GLU A 68 6.41 50.22 -13.67
C GLU A 68 7.50 51.26 -14.05
N ALA A 69 7.80 52.23 -13.17
CA ALA A 69 8.71 53.34 -13.50
C ALA A 69 9.99 53.48 -12.63
N GLU A 70 10.38 52.50 -11.80
CA GLU A 70 11.56 52.66 -10.91
C GLU A 70 12.65 51.57 -10.94
N ALA A 71 12.72 50.73 -11.97
CA ALA A 71 13.86 49.79 -12.11
C ALA A 71 14.38 49.63 -13.56
N ALA A 72 14.16 50.61 -14.43
CA ALA A 72 14.74 50.64 -15.77
C ALA A 72 15.49 51.96 -16.00
N GLY A 73 16.79 51.93 -15.75
CA GLY A 73 17.71 52.95 -16.25
C GLY A 73 18.87 53.23 -15.31
N LEU A 74 19.99 52.55 -15.53
CA LEU A 74 21.34 53.13 -15.54
C LEU A 74 22.36 52.00 -15.73
N LEU A 75 22.81 51.76 -16.97
CA LEU A 75 24.21 51.91 -17.39
C LEU A 75 24.37 51.40 -18.84
N ASN A 76 24.83 52.31 -19.70
CA ASN A 76 25.13 52.08 -21.11
C ASN A 76 26.42 51.30 -21.30
N SER A 77 26.42 50.48 -22.36
CA SER A 77 27.58 49.86 -22.98
C SER A 77 28.41 50.85 -23.80
N GLU A 78 29.70 50.50 -23.97
CA GLU A 78 30.71 51.03 -24.89
C GLU A 78 31.80 51.95 -24.30
N GLU A 79 32.70 51.32 -23.54
CA GLU A 79 34.16 51.53 -23.45
C GLU A 79 34.69 50.29 -22.69
N LEU A 80 34.84 49.12 -23.31
CA LEU A 80 36.03 48.65 -24.03
C LEU A 80 37.37 49.03 -23.39
N ASP A 81 38.10 47.97 -23.02
CA ASP A 81 39.55 47.80 -23.11
C ASP A 81 40.46 48.46 -22.07
N ALA A 82 40.75 47.71 -20.99
CA ALA A 82 42.11 47.54 -20.47
C ALA A 82 42.16 46.50 -19.33
N LEU A 83 42.47 45.25 -19.63
CA LEU A 83 43.70 44.57 -19.20
C LEU A 83 43.57 43.04 -19.29
N ASP A 84 44.59 42.49 -19.94
CA ASP A 84 44.80 41.12 -20.37
C ASP A 84 45.42 40.25 -19.25
N LEU A 85 45.36 38.95 -19.53
CA LEU A 85 45.74 37.74 -18.81
C LEU A 85 47.14 37.74 -18.12
N ASP A 86 47.31 36.71 -17.28
CA ASP A 86 48.57 36.11 -16.83
C ASP A 86 49.30 36.74 -15.60
N ALA A 87 48.87 36.28 -14.42
CA ALA A 87 49.80 36.02 -13.32
C ALA A 87 49.45 34.66 -12.69
N VAL A 88 50.01 33.65 -13.34
CA VAL A 88 50.15 32.24 -13.00
C VAL A 88 50.85 32.05 -11.64
N GLU A 89 50.42 31.00 -10.91
CA GLU A 89 51.16 30.25 -9.86
C GLU A 89 51.52 31.01 -8.56
N GLU A 90 51.30 30.52 -7.34
CA GLU A 90 51.55 29.16 -6.86
C GLU A 90 50.95 28.98 -5.44
N GLY A 91 50.25 27.87 -5.19
CA GLY A 91 50.11 27.29 -3.84
C GLY A 91 48.77 27.51 -3.12
N VAL A 92 47.77 26.67 -3.41
CA VAL A 92 47.25 25.60 -2.51
C VAL A 92 46.34 24.67 -3.34
N LEU A 93 46.79 23.43 -3.53
CA LEU A 93 46.01 22.28 -4.03
C LEU A 93 44.93 21.89 -3.01
N SER A 94 43.65 22.00 -3.37
CA SER A 94 42.73 20.93 -3.80
C SER A 94 42.38 19.85 -2.75
N MET A 95 41.13 19.87 -2.28
CA MET A 95 40.24 18.71 -2.36
C MET A 95 38.86 19.21 -2.79
N SER A 96 38.32 18.56 -3.80
CA SER A 96 37.18 18.90 -4.63
C SER A 96 35.85 18.83 -3.87
N ALA A 97 34.96 19.77 -4.19
CA ALA A 97 33.53 19.63 -3.98
C ALA A 97 33.01 18.57 -4.94
N GLU A 98 32.90 17.33 -4.48
CA GLU A 98 32.16 16.28 -5.16
C GLU A 98 30.79 16.13 -4.48
N GLU A 99 29.80 16.64 -5.23
CA GLU A 99 28.41 16.18 -5.34
C GLU A 99 27.57 16.13 -4.06
N GLU A 100 26.81 17.22 -3.83
CA GLU A 100 25.49 17.10 -3.21
C GLU A 100 24.70 16.00 -3.93
N PRO A 101 23.91 15.15 -3.24
CA PRO A 101 23.00 14.25 -3.93
C PRO A 101 21.98 15.11 -4.68
N SER A 102 22.27 15.38 -5.95
CA SER A 102 21.34 16.07 -6.85
C SER A 102 20.09 15.21 -6.90
N ASP A 103 18.93 15.81 -6.67
CA ASP A 103 17.67 15.21 -7.08
C ASP A 103 17.88 14.64 -8.49
N PRO A 104 17.80 13.31 -8.70
CA PRO A 104 18.09 12.69 -9.99
C PRO A 104 17.14 13.21 -11.08
N TRP A 105 16.06 13.87 -10.69
CA TRP A 105 15.09 14.49 -11.58
C TRP A 105 15.36 15.97 -11.85
N ALA A 106 16.12 16.68 -11.02
CA ALA A 106 16.28 18.15 -11.09
C ALA A 106 16.76 18.66 -12.45
N ASN A 107 17.55 17.86 -13.15
CA ASN A 107 18.12 18.20 -14.45
C ASN A 107 17.37 17.61 -15.65
N LEU A 108 16.29 16.86 -15.44
CA LEU A 108 15.49 16.28 -16.52
C LEU A 108 14.44 17.28 -17.00
N SER A 109 14.38 17.49 -18.31
CA SER A 109 13.33 18.30 -18.92
C SER A 109 11.94 17.70 -18.62
N ALA A 110 10.90 18.52 -18.59
CA ALA A 110 9.53 18.04 -18.37
C ALA A 110 9.11 16.96 -19.39
N GLU A 111 9.64 17.04 -20.62
CA GLU A 111 9.43 16.05 -21.67
C GLU A 111 10.16 14.74 -21.35
N THR A 112 11.42 14.80 -20.90
CA THR A 112 12.19 13.61 -20.49
C THR A 112 11.60 12.94 -19.24
N ARG A 113 11.12 13.72 -18.26
CA ARG A 113 10.42 13.19 -17.08
C ARG A 113 9.15 12.47 -17.49
N ARG A 114 8.35 13.06 -18.38
CA ARG A 114 7.16 12.43 -18.95
C ARG A 114 7.48 11.16 -19.72
N THR A 115 8.54 11.13 -20.52
CA THR A 115 9.01 9.91 -21.20
C THR A 115 9.46 8.84 -20.21
N TYR A 116 10.15 9.21 -19.14
CA TYR A 116 10.58 8.28 -18.09
C TYR A 116 9.38 7.72 -17.31
N GLU A 117 8.41 8.55 -16.96
CA GLU A 117 7.13 8.15 -16.37
C GLU A 117 6.34 7.23 -17.32
N GLU A 118 6.33 7.52 -18.62
CA GLU A 118 5.68 6.68 -19.65
C GLU A 118 6.39 5.33 -19.87
N ILE A 119 7.72 5.26 -19.67
CA ILE A 119 8.53 4.04 -19.72
C ILE A 119 8.32 3.20 -18.44
N LEU A 120 8.42 3.83 -17.26
CA LEU A 120 8.13 3.19 -15.97
C LEU A 120 6.67 2.70 -15.89
N ALA A 121 5.75 3.36 -16.59
CA ALA A 121 4.36 2.94 -16.67
C ALA A 121 4.14 1.64 -17.48
N LYS A 122 5.12 1.17 -18.27
CA LYS A 122 4.93 0.06 -19.21
C LYS A 122 5.76 -1.16 -18.83
N TYR A 123 5.07 -2.24 -18.47
CA TYR A 123 5.66 -3.56 -18.32
C TYR A 123 6.30 -4.02 -19.63
N PRO A 124 7.43 -4.77 -19.58
CA PRO A 124 8.06 -5.37 -20.73
C PRO A 124 7.04 -6.11 -21.59
N GLU A 125 7.11 -5.89 -22.90
CA GLU A 125 6.21 -6.57 -23.82
C GLU A 125 6.43 -8.08 -23.75
N THR A 126 5.34 -8.82 -23.71
CA THR A 126 5.37 -10.27 -23.89
C THR A 126 5.80 -10.57 -25.33
N PRO A 127 6.51 -11.69 -25.61
CA PRO A 127 6.83 -12.11 -26.96
C PRO A 127 5.61 -12.01 -27.90
N ALA A 128 5.85 -11.57 -29.13
CA ALA A 128 4.80 -11.47 -30.14
C ALA A 128 4.15 -12.83 -30.37
N ARG A 129 2.82 -12.85 -30.48
CA ARG A 129 2.03 -14.05 -30.70
C ARG A 129 1.04 -13.80 -31.82
N ALA A 130 0.82 -14.83 -32.62
CA ALA A 130 -0.13 -14.78 -33.71
C ALA A 130 -0.90 -16.10 -33.76
N TYR A 131 -2.22 -16.01 -33.83
CA TYR A 131 -3.09 -17.17 -33.98
C TYR A 131 -4.11 -16.90 -35.07
N MET A 132 -4.43 -17.94 -35.86
CA MET A 132 -5.64 -17.89 -36.67
C MET A 132 -6.85 -17.82 -35.74
N LEU A 133 -7.80 -16.91 -36.02
CA LEU A 133 -8.98 -16.69 -35.18
C LEU A 133 -9.75 -18.00 -34.91
N GLU A 134 -9.92 -18.83 -35.94
CA GLU A 134 -10.59 -20.13 -35.81
C GLU A 134 -9.89 -21.09 -34.84
N ASP A 135 -8.56 -21.09 -34.82
CA ASP A 135 -7.78 -21.96 -33.96
C ASP A 135 -7.74 -21.44 -32.54
N LEU A 136 -7.67 -20.11 -32.37
CA LEU A 136 -7.78 -19.49 -31.06
C LEU A 136 -9.13 -19.76 -30.41
N LEU A 137 -10.23 -19.70 -31.16
CA LEU A 137 -11.57 -20.06 -30.66
C LEU A 137 -11.67 -21.55 -30.28
N LYS A 138 -11.08 -22.45 -31.08
CA LYS A 138 -11.02 -23.88 -30.77
C LYS A 138 -10.19 -24.15 -29.51
N LEU A 139 -8.99 -23.56 -29.40
CA LEU A 139 -8.09 -23.71 -28.25
C LEU A 139 -8.72 -23.18 -26.96
N SER A 140 -9.34 -22.00 -27.04
CA SER A 140 -10.04 -21.38 -25.91
C SER A 140 -11.38 -22.03 -25.58
N ARG A 141 -11.91 -22.91 -26.44
CA ARG A 141 -13.25 -23.52 -26.31
C ARG A 141 -14.33 -22.46 -26.20
N VAL A 142 -14.19 -21.38 -26.97
CA VAL A 142 -15.22 -20.36 -27.14
C VAL A 142 -15.99 -20.67 -28.41
N THR A 143 -17.29 -20.91 -28.25
CA THR A 143 -18.19 -21.21 -29.37
C THR A 143 -18.98 -19.96 -29.72
N PRO A 144 -18.91 -19.47 -30.97
CA PRO A 144 -19.76 -18.38 -31.44
C PRO A 144 -21.25 -18.73 -31.26
N GLY A 145 -21.99 -17.82 -30.65
CA GLY A 145 -23.41 -17.94 -30.40
C GLY A 145 -24.25 -17.67 -31.65
N PRO A 146 -25.55 -18.02 -31.62
CA PRO A 146 -26.49 -17.65 -32.68
C PRO A 146 -26.48 -16.13 -32.92
N GLY A 147 -26.42 -15.71 -34.19
CA GLY A 147 -26.32 -14.29 -34.57
C GLY A 147 -24.90 -13.78 -34.79
N SER A 148 -23.87 -14.59 -34.51
CA SER A 148 -22.49 -14.22 -34.85
C SER A 148 -22.34 -13.98 -36.36
N ALA A 149 -21.67 -12.89 -36.72
CA ALA A 149 -21.31 -12.56 -38.10
C ALA A 149 -19.87 -13.01 -38.35
N LEU A 150 -19.71 -14.21 -38.91
CA LEU A 150 -18.40 -14.82 -39.18
C LEU A 150 -17.95 -14.65 -40.64
N GLU A 151 -18.63 -13.79 -41.40
CA GLU A 151 -18.17 -13.43 -42.74
C GLU A 151 -16.81 -12.73 -42.63
N GLY A 152 -15.86 -13.12 -43.50
CA GLY A 152 -14.49 -12.65 -43.43
C GLY A 152 -13.63 -13.28 -42.32
N ALA A 153 -14.14 -14.21 -41.50
CA ALA A 153 -13.36 -14.82 -40.40
C ALA A 153 -12.29 -15.81 -40.85
N GLU A 154 -12.40 -16.35 -42.07
CA GLU A 154 -11.44 -17.32 -42.62
C GLU A 154 -10.11 -16.63 -42.96
N GLY A 155 -9.01 -17.10 -42.37
CA GLY A 155 -7.68 -16.52 -42.56
C GLY A 155 -7.41 -15.24 -41.74
N VAL A 156 -8.29 -14.86 -40.81
CA VAL A 156 -8.04 -13.74 -39.89
C VAL A 156 -6.98 -14.13 -38.87
N GLU A 157 -5.91 -13.34 -38.85
CA GLU A 157 -4.82 -13.45 -37.89
C GLU A 157 -5.07 -12.51 -36.70
N VAL A 158 -5.01 -13.07 -35.49
CA VAL A 158 -5.10 -12.33 -34.23
C VAL A 158 -3.70 -12.15 -33.68
N LEU A 159 -3.26 -10.88 -33.59
CA LEU A 159 -1.92 -10.47 -33.16
C LEU A 159 -1.86 -10.02 -31.70
N GLY A 160 -3.02 -9.72 -31.12
CA GLY A 160 -3.16 -9.27 -29.74
C GLY A 160 -4.61 -9.28 -29.29
N LEU A 161 -4.83 -8.84 -28.06
CA LEU A 161 -6.14 -8.79 -27.41
C LEU A 161 -6.33 -7.40 -26.81
N ALA A 162 -7.55 -6.88 -26.77
CA ALA A 162 -7.83 -5.59 -26.13
C ALA A 162 -9.23 -5.56 -25.51
N ASP A 163 -9.38 -4.88 -24.38
CA ASP A 163 -10.65 -4.60 -23.70
C ASP A 163 -10.86 -3.09 -23.43
N ASP A 164 -9.94 -2.25 -23.92
CA ASP A 164 -10.02 -0.80 -23.94
C ASP A 164 -9.82 -0.32 -25.39
N SER A 165 -10.84 0.29 -25.98
CA SER A 165 -10.83 0.71 -27.39
C SER A 165 -9.68 1.69 -27.69
N ARG A 166 -9.21 2.45 -26.69
CA ARG A 166 -8.09 3.39 -26.82
C ARG A 166 -6.73 2.69 -26.93
N GLN A 167 -6.66 1.41 -26.61
CA GLN A 167 -5.44 0.59 -26.62
C GLN A 167 -5.42 -0.42 -27.78
N VAL A 168 -6.47 -0.48 -28.59
CA VAL A 168 -6.57 -1.38 -29.74
C VAL A 168 -5.48 -1.06 -30.76
N GLN A 169 -4.76 -2.09 -31.18
CA GLN A 169 -3.85 -2.07 -32.31
C GLN A 169 -4.45 -2.87 -33.48
N SER A 170 -3.95 -2.59 -34.69
CA SER A 170 -4.36 -3.35 -35.87
C SER A 170 -4.01 -4.83 -35.71
N GLY A 171 -5.00 -5.71 -35.84
CA GLY A 171 -4.84 -7.15 -35.61
C GLY A 171 -5.32 -7.64 -34.23
N ASP A 172 -5.78 -6.76 -33.35
CA ASP A 172 -6.27 -7.16 -32.02
C ASP A 172 -7.68 -7.75 -32.07
N LEU A 173 -7.93 -8.77 -31.24
CA LEU A 173 -9.27 -9.20 -30.90
C LEU A 173 -9.82 -8.31 -29.77
N PHE A 174 -10.87 -7.54 -30.06
CA PHE A 174 -11.48 -6.63 -29.09
C PHE A 174 -12.64 -7.27 -28.31
N PHE A 175 -12.68 -7.09 -26.99
CA PHE A 175 -13.72 -7.61 -26.11
C PHE A 175 -14.60 -6.49 -25.56
N CYS A 176 -15.91 -6.55 -25.82
CA CYS A 176 -16.88 -5.62 -25.28
C CYS A 176 -17.22 -5.96 -23.82
N ILE A 177 -16.40 -5.51 -22.87
CA ILE A 177 -16.61 -5.76 -21.43
C ILE A 177 -17.54 -4.71 -20.81
N ARG A 178 -18.59 -5.15 -20.11
CA ARG A 178 -19.41 -4.27 -19.26
C ARG A 178 -18.65 -3.90 -17.98
N GLY A 179 -18.32 -2.62 -17.82
CA GLY A 179 -17.69 -2.07 -16.62
C GLY A 179 -18.69 -1.48 -15.63
N SER A 180 -18.20 -0.99 -14.50
CA SER A 180 -19.05 -0.34 -13.47
C SER A 180 -19.47 1.09 -13.84
N ARG A 181 -18.74 1.74 -14.75
CA ARG A 181 -19.01 3.12 -15.20
C ARG A 181 -19.45 3.20 -16.66
N ASN A 182 -18.85 2.38 -17.51
CA ASN A 182 -19.02 2.41 -18.96
C ASN A 182 -19.31 1.01 -19.48
N ASP A 183 -20.07 0.92 -20.57
CA ASP A 183 -20.31 -0.33 -21.29
C ASP A 183 -19.36 -0.43 -22.50
N GLY A 184 -18.50 -1.45 -22.55
CA GLY A 184 -17.54 -1.65 -23.65
C GLY A 184 -18.21 -1.82 -25.03
N HIS A 185 -19.48 -2.22 -25.06
CA HIS A 185 -20.26 -2.35 -26.29
C HIS A 185 -20.40 -1.01 -27.03
N ASP A 186 -20.47 0.10 -26.30
CA ASP A 186 -20.59 1.45 -26.88
C ASP A 186 -19.34 1.87 -27.66
N PHE A 187 -18.21 1.21 -27.42
CA PHE A 187 -16.90 1.53 -28.02
C PHE A 187 -16.45 0.51 -29.08
N ALA A 188 -17.31 -0.44 -29.46
CA ALA A 188 -17.01 -1.42 -30.50
C ALA A 188 -16.71 -0.76 -31.85
N GLY A 189 -17.40 0.34 -32.18
CA GLY A 189 -17.13 1.11 -33.39
C GLY A 189 -15.74 1.77 -33.38
N ASP A 190 -15.30 2.30 -32.23
CA ASP A 190 -13.96 2.87 -32.08
C ASP A 190 -12.88 1.80 -32.25
N ALA A 191 -13.09 0.62 -31.66
CA ALA A 191 -12.19 -0.53 -31.81
C ALA A 191 -12.11 -1.02 -33.27
N TYR A 192 -13.24 -1.09 -33.97
CA TYR A 192 -13.28 -1.40 -35.40
C TYR A 192 -12.46 -0.37 -36.21
N ASN A 193 -12.69 0.92 -35.99
CA ASN A 193 -11.97 1.99 -36.68
C ASN A 193 -10.46 2.01 -36.36
N ALA A 194 -10.06 1.52 -35.18
CA ALA A 194 -8.67 1.33 -34.78
C ALA A 194 -8.00 0.10 -35.43
N GLY A 195 -8.78 -0.75 -36.12
CA GLY A 195 -8.27 -1.89 -36.89
C GLY A 195 -8.34 -3.23 -36.17
N ALA A 196 -9.27 -3.40 -35.22
CA ALA A 196 -9.52 -4.69 -34.58
C ALA A 196 -9.73 -5.80 -35.65
N ALA A 197 -9.07 -6.94 -35.46
CA ALA A 197 -9.20 -8.12 -36.33
C ALA A 197 -10.58 -8.78 -36.21
N ALA A 198 -11.19 -8.71 -35.03
CA ALA A 198 -12.55 -9.17 -34.76
C ALA A 198 -13.06 -8.57 -33.44
N ILE A 199 -14.37 -8.64 -33.23
CA ILE A 199 -15.05 -8.14 -32.03
C ILE A 199 -15.79 -9.27 -31.33
N VAL A 200 -15.60 -9.40 -30.02
CA VAL A 200 -16.32 -10.34 -29.14
C VAL A 200 -17.34 -9.54 -28.33
N SER A 201 -18.62 -9.91 -28.44
CA SER A 201 -19.74 -9.13 -27.91
C SER A 201 -20.84 -10.01 -27.30
N GLU A 202 -21.59 -9.49 -26.35
CA GLU A 202 -22.85 -10.09 -25.85
C GLU A 202 -24.07 -9.66 -26.68
N VAL A 203 -23.94 -8.59 -27.45
CA VAL A 203 -25.03 -7.97 -28.22
C VAL A 203 -24.68 -7.94 -29.71
N GLU A 204 -25.68 -8.17 -30.57
CA GLU A 204 -25.54 -8.04 -32.03
C GLU A 204 -25.00 -6.66 -32.41
N MET A 205 -24.03 -6.63 -33.33
CA MET A 205 -23.43 -5.39 -33.86
C MET A 205 -23.69 -5.29 -35.37
N PRO A 206 -24.93 -4.98 -35.80
CA PRO A 206 -25.33 -5.02 -37.21
C PRO A 206 -24.54 -4.05 -38.08
N ASP A 207 -24.18 -2.88 -37.55
CA ASP A 207 -23.43 -1.86 -38.30
C ASP A 207 -22.02 -2.33 -38.65
N ILE A 208 -21.36 -3.04 -37.72
CA ILE A 208 -20.03 -3.63 -37.94
C ILE A 208 -20.16 -4.91 -38.77
N ALA A 209 -21.12 -5.78 -38.45
CA ALA A 209 -21.35 -7.03 -39.19
C ALA A 209 -21.65 -6.80 -40.68
N ALA A 210 -22.33 -5.70 -41.04
CA ALA A 210 -22.68 -5.38 -42.43
C ALA A 210 -21.47 -4.99 -43.31
N THR A 211 -20.32 -4.69 -42.71
CA THR A 211 -19.09 -4.36 -43.44
C THR A 211 -18.47 -5.58 -44.11
N GLY A 212 -18.59 -6.77 -43.49
CA GLY A 212 -18.04 -8.04 -43.97
C GLY A 212 -16.52 -8.18 -43.83
N ASP A 213 -15.82 -7.18 -43.28
CA ASP A 213 -14.35 -7.17 -43.12
C ASP A 213 -13.87 -7.35 -41.67
N CYS A 214 -14.77 -7.22 -40.68
CA CYS A 214 -14.49 -7.49 -39.27
C CYS A 214 -15.54 -8.47 -38.69
N PRO A 215 -15.14 -9.72 -38.39
CA PRO A 215 -16.03 -10.69 -37.75
C PRO A 215 -16.55 -10.21 -36.39
N VAL A 216 -17.82 -10.49 -36.12
CA VAL A 216 -18.47 -10.24 -34.82
C VAL A 216 -18.86 -11.58 -34.20
N ILE A 217 -18.20 -11.92 -33.10
CA ILE A 217 -18.38 -13.17 -32.36
C ILE A 217 -19.31 -12.90 -31.19
N LEU A 218 -20.53 -13.41 -31.26
CA LEU A 218 -21.47 -13.32 -30.15
C LEU A 218 -21.19 -14.40 -29.12
N VAL A 219 -21.18 -14.03 -27.85
CA VAL A 219 -21.04 -14.94 -26.71
C VAL A 219 -22.07 -14.60 -25.65
N SER A 220 -22.38 -15.55 -24.78
CA SER A 220 -23.31 -15.30 -23.67
C SER A 220 -22.68 -14.49 -22.53
N ASP A 221 -21.35 -14.46 -22.45
CA ASP A 221 -20.57 -13.79 -21.41
C ASP A 221 -19.19 -13.43 -21.99
N THR A 222 -18.98 -12.13 -22.23
CA THR A 222 -17.75 -11.58 -22.80
C THR A 222 -16.54 -11.73 -21.86
N ARG A 223 -16.75 -11.64 -20.54
CA ARG A 223 -15.69 -11.77 -19.53
C ARG A 223 -15.20 -13.21 -19.46
N GLN A 224 -16.12 -14.18 -19.45
CA GLN A 224 -15.76 -15.60 -19.51
C GLN A 224 -15.03 -15.94 -20.82
N ALA A 225 -15.46 -15.37 -21.96
CA ALA A 225 -14.76 -15.54 -23.23
C ALA A 225 -13.36 -14.96 -23.17
N LEU A 226 -13.18 -13.74 -22.63
CA LEU A 226 -11.88 -13.11 -22.43
C LEU A 226 -10.94 -13.99 -21.60
N HIS A 227 -11.39 -14.53 -20.46
CA HIS A 227 -10.55 -15.43 -19.64
C HIS A 227 -10.04 -16.63 -20.43
N ARG A 228 -10.91 -17.27 -21.21
CA ARG A 228 -10.57 -18.46 -21.98
C ARG A 228 -9.64 -18.15 -23.14
N VAL A 229 -9.92 -17.07 -23.86
CA VAL A 229 -9.11 -16.63 -25.00
C VAL A 229 -7.76 -16.12 -24.52
N ALA A 230 -7.70 -15.26 -23.50
CA ALA A 230 -6.44 -14.78 -22.94
C ALA A 230 -5.56 -15.93 -22.43
N ASN A 231 -6.13 -16.92 -21.74
CA ASN A 231 -5.39 -18.12 -21.37
C ASN A 231 -4.81 -18.84 -22.60
N ALA A 232 -5.61 -19.10 -23.63
CA ALA A 232 -5.13 -19.80 -24.82
C ALA A 232 -4.09 -18.98 -25.60
N PHE A 233 -4.34 -17.68 -25.77
CA PHE A 233 -3.47 -16.75 -26.47
C PHE A 233 -2.11 -16.64 -25.78
N TYR A 234 -2.07 -16.58 -24.45
CA TYR A 234 -0.83 -16.48 -23.67
C TYR A 234 -0.22 -17.84 -23.26
N ASP A 235 -0.64 -18.92 -23.92
CA ASP A 235 -0.17 -20.30 -23.68
C ASP A 235 -0.28 -20.73 -22.20
N TYR A 236 -1.48 -20.57 -21.65
CA TYR A 236 -1.89 -20.96 -20.30
C TYR A 236 -0.85 -20.64 -19.22
N PRO A 237 -0.53 -19.35 -19.00
CA PRO A 237 0.68 -18.95 -18.27
C PRO A 237 0.73 -19.48 -16.84
N SER A 238 -0.41 -19.51 -16.14
CA SER A 238 -0.48 -20.07 -14.78
C SER A 238 -0.19 -21.57 -14.71
N ARG A 239 -0.29 -22.32 -15.82
CA ARG A 239 0.03 -23.75 -15.89
C ARG A 239 1.51 -24.03 -16.18
N ARG A 240 2.23 -23.06 -16.73
CA ARG A 240 3.65 -23.18 -17.09
C ARG A 240 4.58 -23.05 -15.89
N MET A 241 4.11 -22.40 -14.82
CA MET A 241 4.81 -22.29 -13.54
C MET A 241 4.65 -23.58 -12.72
N ALA A 242 5.52 -24.58 -12.95
CA ALA A 242 5.38 -25.91 -12.33
C ALA A 242 6.23 -26.12 -11.06
N GLY A 243 6.99 -25.13 -10.61
CA GLY A 243 7.97 -25.30 -9.53
C GLY A 243 9.27 -25.99 -9.96
N LEU A 244 10.00 -26.54 -8.99
CA LEU A 244 11.24 -27.28 -9.22
C LEU A 244 10.97 -28.78 -9.36
N LEU A 245 11.55 -29.37 -10.40
CA LEU A 245 11.48 -30.80 -10.71
C LEU A 245 12.88 -31.43 -10.59
N ASP A 246 12.95 -32.71 -10.23
CA ASP A 246 14.19 -33.49 -10.33
C ASP A 246 14.49 -33.92 -11.78
N GLU A 247 15.63 -34.59 -11.99
CA GLU A 247 16.06 -35.10 -13.31
C GLU A 247 15.06 -36.10 -13.93
N ASP A 248 14.27 -36.77 -13.10
CA ASP A 248 13.25 -37.74 -13.50
C ASP A 248 11.86 -37.09 -13.69
N GLY A 249 11.74 -35.78 -13.47
CA GLY A 249 10.51 -35.00 -13.62
C GLY A 249 9.56 -35.05 -12.43
N ASN A 250 9.99 -35.55 -11.26
CA ASN A 250 9.20 -35.52 -10.04
C ASN A 250 9.29 -34.16 -9.34
N GLN A 251 8.21 -33.75 -8.67
CA GLN A 251 8.17 -32.48 -7.94
C GLN A 251 9.12 -32.49 -6.73
N LEU A 252 10.15 -31.64 -6.75
CA LEU A 252 11.02 -31.35 -5.60
C LEU A 252 10.39 -30.29 -4.71
N VAL A 253 10.11 -29.11 -5.28
CA VAL A 253 9.48 -27.98 -4.60
C VAL A 253 8.34 -27.49 -5.49
N GLY A 254 7.14 -27.36 -4.93
CA GLY A 254 5.98 -26.85 -5.63
C GLY A 254 6.17 -25.39 -6.08
N GLY A 255 5.54 -25.04 -7.20
CA GLY A 255 5.47 -23.67 -7.70
C GLY A 255 4.04 -23.31 -8.11
N GLY A 256 3.88 -22.61 -9.22
CA GLY A 256 2.58 -22.14 -9.70
C GLY A 256 2.19 -20.79 -9.13
N VAL A 257 0.91 -20.43 -9.26
CA VAL A 257 0.41 -19.15 -8.75
C VAL A 257 -0.12 -19.35 -7.33
N ILE A 258 0.48 -18.66 -6.36
CA ILE A 258 0.07 -18.64 -4.95
C ILE A 258 -0.84 -17.43 -4.73
N GLY A 259 -2.12 -17.66 -4.50
CA GLY A 259 -3.11 -16.61 -4.25
C GLY A 259 -3.23 -16.30 -2.76
N VAL A 260 -3.00 -15.05 -2.36
CA VAL A 260 -3.13 -14.61 -0.95
C VAL A 260 -4.34 -13.70 -0.80
N THR A 261 -5.29 -14.06 0.05
CA THR A 261 -6.48 -13.24 0.34
C THR A 261 -6.73 -13.07 1.83
N GLY A 262 -7.47 -12.02 2.15
CA GLY A 262 -7.88 -11.61 3.50
C GLY A 262 -8.05 -10.11 3.61
N THR A 263 -8.51 -9.62 4.76
CA THR A 263 -8.61 -8.19 5.02
C THR A 263 -7.20 -7.60 5.17
N ASN A 264 -6.43 -8.11 6.13
CA ASN A 264 -5.07 -7.65 6.43
C ASN A 264 -4.00 -8.71 6.18
N GLY A 265 -2.76 -8.30 5.93
CA GLY A 265 -1.60 -9.19 5.83
C GLY A 265 -1.30 -9.77 4.44
N LYS A 266 -2.11 -9.48 3.41
CA LYS A 266 -1.89 -9.96 2.03
C LYS A 266 -0.48 -9.65 1.51
N THR A 267 -0.10 -8.37 1.57
CA THR A 267 1.20 -7.89 1.08
C THR A 267 2.34 -8.53 1.86
N THR A 268 2.37 -8.41 3.19
CA THR A 268 3.46 -8.98 3.99
C THR A 268 3.61 -10.49 3.78
N THR A 269 2.52 -11.24 3.84
CA THR A 269 2.54 -12.69 3.59
C THR A 269 3.04 -13.01 2.18
N SER A 270 2.65 -12.21 1.17
CA SER A 270 3.12 -12.41 -0.20
C SER A 270 4.63 -12.23 -0.34
N TRP A 271 5.20 -11.20 0.31
CA TRP A 271 6.64 -10.94 0.32
C TRP A 271 7.43 -12.05 1.03
N LEU A 272 6.93 -12.54 2.17
CA LEU A 272 7.53 -13.66 2.89
C LEU A 272 7.50 -14.95 2.06
N ILE A 273 6.40 -15.23 1.36
CA ILE A 273 6.30 -16.40 0.46
C ILE A 273 7.28 -16.26 -0.71
N ARG A 274 7.42 -15.05 -1.28
CA ARG A 274 8.40 -14.79 -2.35
C ARG A 274 9.83 -15.06 -1.87
N GLY A 275 10.23 -14.47 -0.73
CA GLY A 275 11.58 -14.67 -0.18
C GLY A 275 11.90 -16.15 0.08
N MET A 276 10.96 -16.88 0.67
CA MET A 276 11.04 -18.33 0.85
C MET A 276 11.25 -19.09 -0.47
N LEU A 277 10.51 -18.76 -1.53
CA LEU A 277 10.62 -19.46 -2.81
C LEU A 277 11.91 -19.07 -3.55
N GLU A 278 12.35 -17.83 -3.49
CA GLU A 278 13.62 -17.38 -4.09
C GLU A 278 14.83 -18.07 -3.45
N GLU A 279 14.80 -18.37 -2.14
CA GLU A 279 15.84 -19.17 -1.48
C GLU A 279 15.90 -20.64 -1.93
N THR A 280 14.91 -21.11 -2.69
CA THR A 280 15.00 -22.41 -3.36
C THR A 280 15.67 -22.34 -4.74
N GLY A 281 16.06 -21.14 -5.19
CA GLY A 281 16.60 -20.88 -6.53
C GLY A 281 15.52 -20.68 -7.60
N GLN A 282 14.25 -20.58 -7.20
CA GLN A 282 13.15 -20.30 -8.13
C GLN A 282 13.14 -18.84 -8.57
N LEU A 283 12.78 -18.61 -9.83
CA LEU A 283 12.38 -17.29 -10.31
C LEU A 283 10.91 -17.08 -9.96
N VAL A 284 10.63 -16.05 -9.16
CA VAL A 284 9.31 -15.82 -8.56
C VAL A 284 8.74 -14.47 -9.00
N GLY A 285 7.59 -14.51 -9.66
CA GLY A 285 6.83 -13.30 -9.97
C GLY A 285 6.04 -12.77 -8.76
N MET A 286 5.74 -11.48 -8.75
CA MET A 286 4.86 -10.86 -7.75
C MET A 286 3.75 -10.09 -8.46
N VAL A 287 2.52 -10.18 -7.96
CA VAL A 287 1.41 -9.30 -8.33
C VAL A 287 0.76 -8.84 -7.04
N GLY A 288 0.98 -7.59 -6.62
CA GLY A 288 0.46 -7.11 -5.36
C GLY A 288 0.21 -5.62 -5.30
N THR A 289 -0.13 -5.15 -4.09
CA THR A 289 -0.40 -3.73 -3.83
C THR A 289 0.86 -2.88 -4.00
N VAL A 290 2.01 -3.43 -3.62
CA VAL A 290 3.29 -2.73 -3.71
C VAL A 290 3.77 -2.73 -5.14
N GLU A 291 3.95 -3.88 -5.78
CA GLU A 291 4.53 -3.96 -7.13
C GLU A 291 3.93 -5.13 -7.93
N TYR A 292 4.03 -5.06 -9.25
CA TYR A 292 4.07 -6.28 -10.05
C TYR A 292 5.53 -6.50 -10.50
N ALA A 293 6.13 -7.65 -10.15
CA ALA A 293 7.51 -8.00 -10.46
C ALA A 293 7.55 -9.22 -11.38
N LEU A 294 8.30 -9.16 -12.48
CA LEU A 294 8.27 -10.17 -13.56
C LEU A 294 9.22 -11.36 -13.36
N ALA A 295 9.81 -11.52 -12.17
CA ALA A 295 10.77 -12.56 -11.81
C ALA A 295 12.20 -12.41 -12.38
N GLU A 296 12.49 -11.41 -13.21
CA GLU A 296 13.79 -11.17 -13.87
C GLU A 296 14.74 -10.22 -13.13
N ASP A 297 14.30 -9.55 -12.07
CA ASP A 297 15.06 -8.48 -11.42
C ASP A 297 16.34 -8.95 -10.68
N ARG A 298 16.79 -10.20 -10.92
CA ARG A 298 18.06 -10.79 -10.45
C ARG A 298 19.11 -11.00 -11.57
N LEU A 299 18.83 -10.60 -12.80
CA LEU A 299 19.76 -10.70 -13.93
C LEU A 299 20.52 -9.38 -14.10
N ASP A 300 21.82 -9.47 -14.36
CA ASP A 300 22.60 -8.29 -14.75
C ASP A 300 22.27 -7.85 -16.20
N PRO A 301 22.75 -6.68 -16.68
CA PRO A 301 22.48 -6.21 -18.05
C PRO A 301 22.94 -7.16 -19.17
N ASP A 302 23.79 -8.15 -18.84
CA ASP A 302 24.29 -9.15 -19.77
C ASP A 302 23.46 -10.45 -19.75
N GLY A 303 22.44 -10.54 -18.88
CA GLY A 303 21.50 -11.66 -18.80
C GLY A 303 22.00 -12.86 -18.01
N GLU A 304 23.08 -12.70 -17.25
CA GLU A 304 23.62 -13.74 -16.37
C GLU A 304 23.01 -13.64 -14.96
N ILE A 305 22.88 -14.78 -14.26
CA ILE A 305 22.57 -14.78 -12.83
C ILE A 305 23.69 -14.02 -12.12
N TRP A 306 23.35 -12.95 -11.41
CA TRP A 306 24.34 -12.17 -10.67
C TRP A 306 25.04 -13.06 -9.62
N VAL A 307 26.32 -13.37 -9.86
CA VAL A 307 27.18 -14.11 -8.93
C VAL A 307 28.43 -13.26 -8.67
N PRO A 308 28.65 -12.76 -7.43
CA PRO A 308 29.75 -11.84 -7.14
C PRO A 308 31.11 -12.53 -7.31
N LYS A 309 32.04 -11.87 -8.02
CA LYS A 309 33.35 -12.43 -8.42
C LYS A 309 34.50 -12.15 -7.43
N GLU A 310 34.26 -11.45 -6.32
CA GLU A 310 35.28 -11.09 -5.31
C GLU A 310 34.76 -11.26 -3.86
N GLU A 311 35.67 -11.38 -2.87
CA GLU A 311 35.32 -11.33 -1.43
C GLU A 311 34.79 -9.94 -1.06
N ASP A 312 33.47 -9.83 -1.13
CA ASP A 312 32.52 -8.88 -0.55
C ASP A 312 33.07 -7.49 -0.10
N PRO A 313 33.31 -6.57 -1.04
CA PRO A 313 33.26 -5.12 -0.81
C PRO A 313 31.81 -4.58 -0.85
N THR A 314 30.80 -5.46 -0.80
CA THR A 314 29.35 -5.25 -1.02
C THR A 314 28.51 -5.28 0.26
N ARG A 315 29.12 -5.43 1.44
CA ARG A 315 28.48 -5.25 2.75
C ARG A 315 27.84 -3.86 2.94
N GLU A 316 28.17 -2.90 2.06
CA GLU A 316 27.73 -1.50 2.08
C GLU A 316 27.11 -1.01 0.74
N ARG A 317 26.61 -1.90 -0.14
CA ARG A 317 25.85 -1.45 -1.33
C ARG A 317 24.41 -1.94 -1.28
N ASP A 318 23.52 -0.97 -1.12
CA ASP A 318 22.07 -1.11 -1.06
C ASP A 318 21.50 -1.78 -2.32
N CYS A 319 20.58 -2.70 -2.05
CA CYS A 319 20.08 -3.75 -2.90
C CYS A 319 19.02 -3.27 -3.91
N THR A 320 18.99 -3.87 -5.11
CA THR A 320 17.74 -4.06 -5.88
C THR A 320 17.08 -5.41 -5.59
N ALA A 321 17.69 -6.23 -4.74
CA ALA A 321 16.96 -7.28 -4.02
C ALA A 321 15.95 -6.62 -3.06
N PRO A 322 14.89 -7.33 -2.62
CA PRO A 322 13.90 -6.84 -1.63
C PRO A 322 14.48 -6.42 -0.26
N TYR A 323 15.80 -6.28 -0.13
CA TYR A 323 16.57 -6.24 1.10
C TYR A 323 17.15 -4.87 1.47
N ARG A 324 16.89 -3.79 0.71
CA ARG A 324 17.04 -2.36 1.10
C ARG A 324 16.91 -1.48 -0.13
N LEU A 325 15.77 -0.80 -0.32
CA LEU A 325 15.55 0.07 -1.48
C LEU A 325 15.28 1.52 -1.07
N ALA A 326 16.22 2.41 -1.39
CA ALA A 326 16.00 3.82 -1.69
C ALA A 326 16.71 4.16 -3.02
N PRO A 327 16.16 5.01 -3.89
CA PRO A 327 14.74 5.20 -4.18
C PRO A 327 14.22 4.04 -5.05
N TYR A 328 12.90 3.83 -5.02
CA TYR A 328 12.15 2.87 -5.84
C TYR A 328 12.12 3.25 -7.34
N VAL A 329 13.28 3.53 -7.95
CA VAL A 329 13.40 3.89 -9.36
C VAL A 329 13.27 2.63 -10.21
N GLY A 330 12.34 2.58 -11.17
CA GLY A 330 12.08 1.38 -11.97
C GLY A 330 10.74 0.70 -11.70
N LYS A 331 10.00 1.15 -10.67
CA LYS A 331 8.73 0.55 -10.28
C LYS A 331 7.70 0.65 -11.40
N TYR A 332 7.17 -0.48 -11.82
CA TYR A 332 6.03 -0.45 -12.71
C TYR A 332 4.79 0.08 -12.01
N SER A 333 3.98 0.85 -12.74
CA SER A 333 2.71 1.34 -12.23
C SER A 333 1.81 0.18 -11.78
N VAL A 334 1.31 0.27 -10.54
CA VAL A 334 0.34 -0.67 -9.96
C VAL A 334 -1.02 0.03 -9.88
N PRO A 335 -1.89 -0.14 -10.88
CA PRO A 335 -3.19 0.54 -10.89
C PRO A 335 -4.18 -0.07 -9.87
N ASN A 336 -3.99 -1.33 -9.49
CA ASN A 336 -4.86 -2.06 -8.57
C ASN A 336 -4.05 -3.11 -7.80
N THR A 337 -4.43 -3.46 -6.56
CA THR A 337 -3.87 -4.64 -5.87
C THR A 337 -4.03 -5.92 -6.70
N THR A 338 -5.21 -6.08 -7.32
CA THR A 338 -5.51 -7.18 -8.24
C THR A 338 -5.79 -6.59 -9.62
N PRO A 339 -4.93 -6.82 -10.63
CA PRO A 339 -5.12 -6.29 -11.98
C PRO A 339 -6.41 -6.81 -12.63
N ASP A 340 -6.88 -6.11 -13.66
CA ASP A 340 -7.94 -6.59 -14.55
C ASP A 340 -7.53 -7.89 -15.27
N GLU A 341 -8.51 -8.55 -15.88
CA GLU A 341 -8.42 -9.88 -16.45
C GLU A 341 -7.30 -10.02 -17.48
N LEU A 342 -7.25 -9.09 -18.43
CA LEU A 342 -6.31 -9.15 -19.54
C LEU A 342 -4.89 -8.81 -19.06
N ARG A 343 -4.75 -7.79 -18.22
CA ARG A 343 -3.47 -7.43 -17.60
C ARG A 343 -2.95 -8.55 -16.71
N ALA A 344 -3.80 -9.23 -15.93
CA ALA A 344 -3.40 -10.36 -15.11
C ALA A 344 -2.77 -11.48 -15.96
N GLN A 345 -3.42 -11.85 -17.07
CA GLN A 345 -2.90 -12.87 -17.98
C GLN A 345 -1.61 -12.43 -18.66
N ARG A 346 -1.52 -11.18 -19.11
CA ARG A 346 -0.29 -10.59 -19.68
C ARG A 346 0.88 -10.64 -18.71
N LEU A 347 0.66 -10.26 -17.45
CA LEU A 347 1.70 -10.28 -16.41
C LEU A 347 2.18 -11.70 -16.14
N LEU A 348 1.27 -12.65 -15.93
CA LEU A 348 1.63 -14.05 -15.70
C LEU A 348 2.33 -14.67 -16.92
N ALA A 349 1.92 -14.29 -18.13
CA ALA A 349 2.60 -14.68 -19.36
C ALA A 349 4.02 -14.11 -19.42
N GLY A 350 4.15 -12.82 -19.13
CA GLY A 350 5.42 -12.14 -18.99
C GLY A 350 6.35 -12.89 -18.05
N MET A 351 5.88 -13.25 -16.85
CA MET A 351 6.65 -14.04 -15.87
C MET A 351 7.04 -15.42 -16.42
N ALA A 352 6.07 -16.18 -16.94
CA ALA A 352 6.29 -17.54 -17.40
C ALA A 352 7.22 -17.62 -18.63
N ASP A 353 7.13 -16.66 -19.55
CA ASP A 353 8.02 -16.57 -20.72
C ASP A 353 9.47 -16.32 -20.33
N ARG A 354 9.68 -15.73 -19.15
CA ARG A 354 10.97 -15.41 -18.55
C ARG A 354 11.50 -16.53 -17.66
N GLY A 355 10.80 -17.67 -17.62
CA GLY A 355 11.20 -18.83 -16.84
C GLY A 355 10.80 -18.78 -15.38
N ALA A 356 9.90 -17.87 -14.97
CA ALA A 356 9.32 -17.93 -13.63
C ALA A 356 8.73 -19.32 -13.39
N THR A 357 9.03 -19.92 -12.24
CA THR A 357 8.50 -21.23 -11.82
C THR A 357 7.37 -21.08 -10.81
N ALA A 358 7.23 -19.89 -10.23
CA ALA A 358 6.17 -19.51 -9.31
C ALA A 358 5.79 -18.03 -9.46
N ALA A 359 4.60 -17.67 -9.01
CA ALA A 359 4.19 -16.28 -8.83
C ALA A 359 3.34 -16.15 -7.56
N VAL A 360 3.56 -15.08 -6.80
CA VAL A 360 2.73 -14.75 -5.63
C VAL A 360 1.76 -13.63 -6.01
N TYR A 361 0.49 -13.80 -5.70
CA TYR A 361 -0.59 -13.00 -6.26
C TYR A 361 -1.57 -12.55 -5.17
N GLU A 362 -1.67 -11.25 -4.92
CA GLU A 362 -2.63 -10.68 -3.97
C GLU A 362 -4.05 -10.67 -4.57
N CYS A 363 -4.94 -11.45 -3.95
CA CYS A 363 -6.34 -11.57 -4.34
C CYS A 363 -7.22 -10.69 -3.44
N SER A 364 -7.46 -9.45 -3.87
CA SER A 364 -8.44 -8.55 -3.21
C SER A 364 -9.87 -9.08 -3.33
N SER A 365 -10.74 -8.74 -2.38
CA SER A 365 -12.16 -9.14 -2.44
C SER A 365 -12.87 -8.57 -3.67
N ILE A 366 -12.57 -7.32 -4.04
CA ILE A 366 -13.12 -6.65 -5.23
C ILE A 366 -12.64 -7.37 -6.50
N GLY A 367 -11.36 -7.73 -6.58
CA GLY A 367 -10.84 -8.48 -7.73
C GLY A 367 -11.45 -9.87 -7.87
N LEU A 368 -11.65 -10.58 -6.75
CA LEU A 368 -12.33 -11.88 -6.73
C LEU A 368 -13.81 -11.75 -7.11
N ASP A 369 -14.51 -10.75 -6.58
CA ASP A 369 -15.93 -10.51 -6.87
C ASP A 369 -16.17 -10.15 -8.35
N GLN A 370 -15.29 -9.35 -8.94
CA GLN A 370 -15.35 -8.97 -10.35
C GLN A 370 -14.89 -10.08 -11.31
N GLY A 371 -14.39 -11.20 -10.79
CA GLY A 371 -13.92 -12.33 -11.59
C GLY A 371 -12.53 -12.16 -12.19
N ARG A 372 -11.76 -11.14 -11.76
CA ARG A 372 -10.41 -10.85 -12.30
C ARG A 372 -9.43 -12.02 -12.18
N CYS A 373 -9.70 -12.93 -11.25
CA CYS A 373 -8.89 -14.13 -10.99
C CYS A 373 -9.45 -15.42 -11.62
N ASP A 374 -10.63 -15.41 -12.26
CA ASP A 374 -11.31 -16.64 -12.70
C ASP A 374 -10.53 -17.38 -13.81
N GLY A 375 -9.69 -16.67 -14.56
CA GLY A 375 -8.79 -17.24 -15.56
C GLY A 375 -7.47 -17.81 -15.00
N ILE A 376 -7.21 -17.72 -13.70
CA ILE A 376 -5.92 -18.08 -13.10
C ILE A 376 -6.03 -19.43 -12.40
N LEU A 377 -5.12 -20.36 -12.73
CA LEU A 377 -4.99 -21.61 -11.99
C LEU A 377 -4.06 -21.40 -10.79
N PHE A 378 -4.63 -21.30 -9.60
CA PHE A 378 -3.85 -21.22 -8.35
C PHE A 378 -3.39 -22.60 -7.90
N SER A 379 -2.13 -22.73 -7.50
CA SER A 379 -1.59 -23.94 -6.86
C SER A 379 -1.82 -23.91 -5.34
N VAL A 380 -1.74 -22.72 -4.72
CA VAL A 380 -2.03 -22.55 -3.29
C VAL A 380 -2.93 -21.34 -3.09
N ALA A 381 -3.96 -21.48 -2.25
CA ALA A 381 -4.74 -20.36 -1.73
C ALA A 381 -4.44 -20.14 -0.24
N VAL A 382 -4.08 -18.92 0.14
CA VAL A 382 -3.74 -18.54 1.52
C VAL A 382 -4.79 -17.59 2.07
N HIS A 383 -5.37 -17.96 3.22
CA HIS A 383 -6.34 -17.17 3.96
C HIS A 383 -5.67 -16.55 5.18
N THR A 384 -5.63 -15.21 5.22
CA THR A 384 -5.06 -14.49 6.37
C THR A 384 -6.08 -14.20 7.47
N ASN A 385 -7.14 -13.46 7.15
CA ASN A 385 -8.24 -13.11 8.05
C ASN A 385 -9.40 -12.43 7.30
N VAL A 386 -10.59 -12.37 7.93
CA VAL A 386 -11.75 -11.60 7.49
C VAL A 386 -12.28 -10.74 8.64
N THR A 387 -11.96 -9.45 8.59
CA THR A 387 -12.50 -8.39 9.46
C THR A 387 -13.18 -7.30 8.64
N GLN A 388 -14.01 -6.47 9.27
CA GLN A 388 -14.77 -5.40 8.59
C GLN A 388 -13.87 -4.46 7.78
N ASP A 389 -14.15 -4.40 6.48
CA ASP A 389 -13.51 -3.52 5.50
C ASP A 389 -14.35 -3.53 4.20
N HIS A 390 -14.17 -2.54 3.32
CA HIS A 390 -14.78 -2.47 1.99
C HIS A 390 -16.32 -2.65 1.92
N LEU A 391 -17.04 -2.32 3.00
CA LEU A 391 -18.51 -2.43 3.02
C LEU A 391 -19.21 -1.40 2.12
N ASP A 392 -18.52 -0.32 1.75
CA ASP A 392 -18.95 0.63 0.72
C ASP A 392 -19.13 -0.03 -0.66
N TYR A 393 -18.37 -1.10 -0.94
CA TYR A 393 -18.51 -1.90 -2.16
C TYR A 393 -19.40 -3.13 -1.95
N HIS A 394 -19.15 -3.92 -0.91
CA HIS A 394 -19.81 -5.22 -0.71
C HIS A 394 -21.20 -5.11 -0.07
N GLY A 395 -21.52 -3.98 0.56
CA GLY A 395 -22.77 -3.75 1.29
C GLY A 395 -22.76 -4.38 2.69
N ASP A 396 -22.38 -5.65 2.81
CA ASP A 396 -22.34 -6.36 4.09
C ASP A 396 -21.16 -7.34 4.23
N MET A 397 -20.96 -7.84 5.45
CA MET A 397 -19.87 -8.76 5.80
C MET A 397 -20.00 -10.14 5.14
N GLU A 398 -21.23 -10.58 4.85
CA GLU A 398 -21.48 -11.89 4.24
C GLU A 398 -21.04 -11.86 2.78
N ALA A 399 -21.47 -10.86 2.00
CA ALA A 399 -21.03 -10.63 0.63
C ALA A 399 -19.49 -10.49 0.55
N TYR A 400 -18.90 -9.71 1.46
CA TYR A 400 -17.45 -9.54 1.52
C TYR A 400 -16.68 -10.85 1.76
N LYS A 401 -17.18 -11.70 2.67
CA LYS A 401 -16.63 -13.03 2.93
C LYS A 401 -16.84 -13.98 1.73
N GLN A 402 -18.05 -13.98 1.14
CA GLN A 402 -18.37 -14.82 -0.02
C GLN A 402 -17.45 -14.50 -1.21
N ALA A 403 -17.11 -13.23 -1.42
CA ALA A 403 -16.12 -12.82 -2.43
C ALA A 403 -14.76 -13.50 -2.21
N LYS A 404 -14.25 -13.55 -0.97
CA LYS A 404 -12.96 -14.21 -0.65
C LYS A 404 -13.03 -15.73 -0.78
N LEU A 405 -14.15 -16.34 -0.39
CA LEU A 405 -14.37 -17.79 -0.53
C LEU A 405 -14.30 -18.26 -1.98
N ARG A 406 -14.54 -17.39 -2.98
CA ARG A 406 -14.38 -17.72 -4.40
C ARG A 406 -12.99 -18.29 -4.72
N LEU A 407 -11.92 -17.76 -4.12
CA LEU A 407 -10.56 -18.27 -4.33
C LEU A 407 -10.44 -19.73 -3.88
N PHE A 408 -10.99 -20.08 -2.73
CA PHE A 408 -10.91 -21.44 -2.17
C PHE A 408 -11.83 -22.41 -2.91
N ARG A 409 -13.02 -21.94 -3.30
CA ARG A 409 -13.92 -22.66 -4.19
C ARG A 409 -13.36 -22.84 -5.60
N SER A 410 -12.34 -22.09 -6.02
CA SER A 410 -11.70 -22.33 -7.32
C SER A 410 -10.78 -23.55 -7.32
N LEU A 411 -10.40 -24.06 -6.13
CA LEU A 411 -9.55 -25.24 -6.00
C LEU A 411 -10.36 -26.52 -6.27
N ARG A 412 -9.82 -27.39 -7.12
CA ARG A 412 -10.48 -28.59 -7.69
C ARG A 412 -9.55 -29.79 -7.85
N ASP A 413 -8.23 -29.61 -7.80
CA ASP A 413 -7.23 -30.66 -8.02
C ASP A 413 -6.52 -31.03 -6.71
N PRO A 414 -6.90 -32.14 -6.05
CA PRO A 414 -6.32 -32.53 -4.77
C PRO A 414 -4.87 -33.03 -4.88
N GLU A 415 -4.38 -33.35 -6.08
CA GLU A 415 -2.98 -33.77 -6.26
C GLU A 415 -2.05 -32.55 -6.32
N ARG A 416 -2.49 -31.49 -7.02
CA ARG A 416 -1.67 -30.31 -7.32
C ARG A 416 -1.93 -29.09 -6.45
N GLN A 417 -3.13 -28.96 -5.86
CA GLN A 417 -3.54 -27.74 -5.17
C GLN A 417 -3.58 -27.92 -3.66
N ARG A 418 -3.32 -26.83 -2.91
CA ARG A 418 -3.41 -26.79 -1.45
C ARG A 418 -4.10 -25.52 -0.97
N ALA A 419 -4.60 -25.56 0.26
CA ALA A 419 -5.05 -24.36 0.96
C ALA A 419 -4.23 -24.13 2.24
N VAL A 420 -4.07 -22.88 2.63
CA VAL A 420 -3.44 -22.46 3.89
C VAL A 420 -4.43 -21.59 4.65
N ILE A 421 -4.75 -21.96 5.89
CA ILE A 421 -5.90 -21.37 6.60
C ILE A 421 -5.52 -20.99 8.03
N ASN A 422 -5.76 -19.73 8.38
CA ASN A 422 -5.69 -19.25 9.76
C ASN A 422 -6.86 -19.78 10.60
N LEU A 423 -6.60 -20.60 11.63
CA LEU A 423 -7.64 -21.12 12.54
C LEU A 423 -8.09 -20.12 13.60
N ASP A 424 -7.30 -19.08 13.87
CA ASP A 424 -7.71 -18.03 14.81
C ASP A 424 -8.76 -17.09 14.20
N ASP A 425 -9.03 -17.18 12.90
CA ASP A 425 -10.09 -16.43 12.27
C ASP A 425 -11.46 -17.09 12.52
N PRO A 426 -12.50 -16.35 12.96
CA PRO A 426 -13.82 -16.90 13.22
C PRO A 426 -14.49 -17.56 12.00
N ASN A 427 -14.05 -17.25 10.78
CA ASN A 427 -14.60 -17.77 9.54
C ASN A 427 -13.81 -18.98 9.01
N ALA A 428 -12.79 -19.47 9.72
CA ALA A 428 -11.89 -20.53 9.26
C ALA A 428 -12.62 -21.78 8.76
N ASP A 429 -13.68 -22.21 9.46
CA ASP A 429 -14.48 -23.38 9.09
C ASP A 429 -15.10 -23.27 7.70
N GLU A 430 -15.49 -22.07 7.26
CA GLU A 430 -16.05 -21.85 5.92
C GLU A 430 -15.00 -21.97 4.83
N PHE A 431 -13.78 -21.50 5.10
CA PHE A 431 -12.64 -21.67 4.19
C PHE A 431 -12.22 -23.14 4.08
N ILE A 432 -12.20 -23.86 5.21
CA ILE A 432 -11.94 -25.31 5.25
C ILE A 432 -13.01 -26.05 4.45
N PHE A 433 -14.28 -25.70 4.66
CA PHE A 433 -15.39 -26.31 3.93
C PHE A 433 -15.26 -26.08 2.42
N ALA A 434 -14.96 -24.85 1.99
CA ALA A 434 -14.84 -24.47 0.59
C ALA A 434 -13.77 -25.26 -0.19
N CYS A 435 -12.62 -25.58 0.43
CA CYS A 435 -11.60 -26.41 -0.22
C CYS A 435 -11.86 -27.92 -0.06
N SER A 436 -12.49 -28.33 1.05
CA SER A 436 -12.84 -29.73 1.31
C SER A 436 -13.90 -30.27 0.35
N GLU A 437 -14.82 -29.43 -0.15
CA GLU A 437 -15.75 -29.82 -1.21
C GLU A 437 -15.04 -30.31 -2.48
N GLY A 438 -13.86 -29.76 -2.78
CA GLY A 438 -13.00 -30.20 -3.89
C GLY A 438 -12.04 -31.34 -3.53
N GLY A 439 -12.06 -31.84 -2.29
CA GLY A 439 -11.08 -32.80 -1.77
C GLY A 439 -9.68 -32.24 -1.60
N VAL A 440 -9.51 -30.91 -1.68
CA VAL A 440 -8.21 -30.25 -1.68
C VAL A 440 -7.62 -30.22 -0.26
N PRO A 441 -6.40 -30.77 -0.05
CA PRO A 441 -5.75 -30.74 1.26
C PRO A 441 -5.42 -29.31 1.71
N TYR A 442 -5.39 -29.09 3.02
CA TYR A 442 -5.05 -27.81 3.62
C TYR A 442 -4.01 -27.95 4.73
N VAL A 443 -3.27 -26.87 4.98
CA VAL A 443 -2.37 -26.69 6.11
C VAL A 443 -2.90 -25.54 6.97
N THR A 444 -3.00 -25.76 8.27
CA THR A 444 -3.54 -24.77 9.19
C THR A 444 -2.44 -24.06 9.96
N TYR A 445 -2.69 -22.79 10.29
CA TYR A 445 -1.81 -22.05 11.19
C TYR A 445 -2.62 -21.23 12.21
N ALA A 446 -2.02 -20.98 13.37
CA ALA A 446 -2.64 -20.16 14.40
C ALA A 446 -1.60 -19.69 15.43
N ILE A 447 -1.91 -18.62 16.14
CA ILE A 447 -1.21 -18.23 17.37
C ILE A 447 -1.90 -18.87 18.58
N THR A 448 -3.24 -18.90 18.61
CA THR A 448 -4.01 -19.31 19.79
C THR A 448 -4.59 -20.71 19.70
N ASP A 449 -5.08 -21.14 18.55
CA ASP A 449 -5.59 -22.51 18.38
C ASP A 449 -4.43 -23.52 18.30
N ILE A 450 -4.28 -24.28 19.38
CA ILE A 450 -3.27 -25.32 19.50
C ILE A 450 -3.49 -26.47 18.50
N LYS A 451 -4.65 -26.61 17.86
CA LYS A 451 -4.86 -27.67 16.87
C LYS A 451 -4.17 -27.38 15.54
N ALA A 452 -3.72 -26.14 15.32
CA ALA A 452 -3.05 -25.76 14.09
C ALA A 452 -1.79 -26.61 13.81
N ASP A 453 -1.54 -26.85 12.53
CA ASP A 453 -0.34 -27.55 12.05
C ASP A 453 0.91 -26.72 12.34
N VAL A 454 0.85 -25.41 12.02
CA VAL A 454 1.93 -24.45 12.24
C VAL A 454 1.54 -23.46 13.34
N ARG A 455 2.32 -23.39 14.40
CA ARG A 455 2.02 -22.54 15.57
C ARG A 455 3.27 -22.14 16.34
N PRO A 456 3.25 -21.07 17.15
CA PRO A 456 4.33 -20.79 18.09
C PRO A 456 4.51 -21.91 19.12
N SER A 457 5.75 -22.11 19.54
CA SER A 457 6.15 -23.10 20.53
C SER A 457 5.40 -22.96 21.84
N GLN A 458 4.86 -24.08 22.31
CA GLN A 458 4.21 -24.18 23.62
C GLN A 458 5.24 -24.38 24.73
N ALA A 459 6.47 -24.73 24.37
CA ALA A 459 7.60 -24.85 25.27
C ALA A 459 8.14 -23.44 25.62
N GLY A 460 7.85 -22.97 26.83
CA GLY A 460 8.31 -21.66 27.29
C GLY A 460 7.83 -21.33 28.70
N ARG A 461 8.62 -20.58 29.46
CA ARG A 461 8.19 -20.08 30.78
C ARG A 461 7.05 -19.08 30.59
N LYS A 462 6.07 -19.07 31.50
CA LYS A 462 5.17 -17.91 31.71
C LYS A 462 6.03 -16.73 32.21
N GLY A 463 6.66 -16.01 31.29
CA GLY A 463 7.36 -14.75 31.54
C GLY A 463 6.53 -13.55 31.08
N SER A 464 7.14 -12.37 30.99
CA SER A 464 6.52 -11.11 30.53
C SER A 464 6.18 -11.06 29.02
N GLN A 465 6.31 -12.17 28.29
CA GLN A 465 6.02 -12.26 26.85
C GLN A 465 4.51 -12.44 26.63
N ALA A 466 3.95 -11.70 25.65
CA ALA A 466 2.52 -11.79 25.31
C ALA A 466 2.15 -13.14 24.65
N ILE A 467 3.08 -13.73 23.89
CA ILE A 467 2.90 -15.00 23.17
C ILE A 467 4.05 -15.95 23.54
N LYS A 468 3.73 -17.20 23.89
CA LYS A 468 4.76 -18.22 24.17
C LYS A 468 5.54 -18.57 22.91
N GLY A 469 6.83 -18.87 23.07
CA GLY A 469 7.71 -19.17 21.94
C GLY A 469 8.09 -17.93 21.12
N VAL A 470 7.66 -16.73 21.51
CA VAL A 470 7.95 -15.47 20.81
C VAL A 470 8.73 -14.54 21.73
N LYS A 471 9.71 -13.83 21.17
CA LYS A 471 10.35 -12.66 21.79
C LYS A 471 10.38 -11.53 20.79
N GLN A 472 9.92 -10.34 21.21
CA GLN A 472 9.94 -9.15 20.35
C GLN A 472 10.73 -8.03 20.99
N SER A 473 11.36 -7.23 20.14
CA SER A 473 11.92 -5.92 20.43
C SER A 473 11.45 -4.94 19.35
N LEU A 474 11.93 -3.69 19.38
CA LEU A 474 11.65 -2.71 18.33
C LEU A 474 12.38 -2.98 17.02
N TYR A 475 13.35 -3.90 17.01
CA TYR A 475 14.20 -4.19 15.86
C TYR A 475 14.04 -5.60 15.31
N GLU A 476 13.57 -6.54 16.14
CA GLU A 476 13.52 -7.96 15.78
C GLU A 476 12.41 -8.70 16.53
N THR A 477 11.91 -9.74 15.87
CA THR A 477 10.98 -10.74 16.39
C THR A 477 11.62 -12.12 16.21
N GLU A 478 11.84 -12.82 17.33
CA GLU A 478 12.26 -14.22 17.39
C GLU A 478 11.02 -15.09 17.63
N ILE A 479 10.81 -16.10 16.77
CA ILE A 479 9.71 -17.05 16.85
C ILE A 479 10.27 -18.47 16.82
N GLU A 480 9.99 -19.26 17.83
CA GLU A 480 10.12 -20.71 17.78
C GLU A 480 8.79 -21.29 17.25
N VAL A 481 8.81 -21.85 16.04
CA VAL A 481 7.63 -22.36 15.34
C VAL A 481 7.60 -23.88 15.42
N GLU A 482 6.54 -24.44 15.98
CA GLU A 482 6.24 -25.88 15.93
C GLU A 482 5.60 -26.23 14.57
N LEU A 483 6.08 -27.32 13.99
CA LEU A 483 5.67 -27.85 12.70
C LEU A 483 4.68 -29.02 12.87
N PRO A 484 3.94 -29.42 11.82
CA PRO A 484 3.13 -30.63 11.85
C PRO A 484 3.99 -31.87 12.15
N PRO A 485 3.44 -32.88 12.86
CA PRO A 485 4.18 -34.11 13.16
C PRO A 485 4.62 -34.85 11.89
N LEU A 486 5.88 -35.32 11.87
CA LEU A 486 6.42 -36.10 10.75
C LEU A 486 5.74 -37.47 10.60
N VAL A 487 5.24 -38.02 11.70
CA VAL A 487 4.52 -39.30 11.76
C VAL A 487 3.07 -39.02 12.14
N ALA A 488 2.14 -39.48 11.31
CA ALA A 488 0.71 -39.41 11.62
C ALA A 488 0.44 -40.04 13.00
N ASP A 489 -0.39 -39.39 13.80
CA ASP A 489 -0.76 -39.77 15.17
C ASP A 489 0.37 -39.67 16.22
N SER A 490 1.50 -39.04 15.91
CA SER A 490 2.53 -38.67 16.90
C SER A 490 2.25 -37.29 17.51
N ASP A 491 2.47 -37.16 18.81
CA ASP A 491 2.48 -35.87 19.52
C ASP A 491 3.84 -35.15 19.41
N GLU A 492 4.89 -35.84 18.95
CA GLU A 492 6.22 -35.24 18.78
C GLU A 492 6.23 -34.31 17.55
N ARG A 493 6.46 -33.03 17.83
CA ARG A 493 6.62 -31.98 16.83
C ARG A 493 8.05 -31.49 16.82
N GLU A 494 8.58 -31.28 15.62
CA GLU A 494 9.82 -30.54 15.42
C GLU A 494 9.53 -29.03 15.53
N SER A 495 10.52 -28.26 15.98
CA SER A 495 10.48 -26.80 15.95
C SER A 495 11.61 -26.22 15.11
N ILE A 496 11.30 -25.12 14.42
CA ILE A 496 12.28 -24.26 13.77
C ILE A 496 12.31 -22.90 14.46
N LYS A 497 13.45 -22.23 14.39
CA LYS A 497 13.60 -20.87 14.91
C LYS A 497 13.68 -19.89 13.73
N ILE A 498 12.92 -18.81 13.80
CA ILE A 498 12.90 -17.73 12.80
C ILE A 498 13.16 -16.41 13.53
N ILE A 499 14.06 -15.59 12.99
CA ILE A 499 14.36 -14.23 13.44
C ILE A 499 14.08 -13.27 12.28
N THR A 500 13.13 -12.35 12.46
CA THR A 500 12.75 -11.39 11.43
C THR A 500 12.73 -9.98 12.02
N PRO A 501 13.09 -8.93 11.26
CA PRO A 501 12.92 -7.56 11.72
C PRO A 501 11.46 -7.10 11.77
N LEU A 502 10.53 -7.87 11.18
CA LEU A 502 9.12 -7.55 11.21
C LEU A 502 8.52 -7.71 12.63
N ILE A 503 7.97 -6.63 13.17
CA ILE A 503 7.46 -6.60 14.56
C ILE A 503 5.93 -6.71 14.64
N GLY A 504 5.43 -7.11 15.80
CA GLY A 504 4.01 -7.17 16.13
C GLY A 504 3.29 -8.47 15.82
N LYS A 505 2.14 -8.64 16.49
CA LYS A 505 1.29 -9.85 16.39
C LYS A 505 0.82 -10.14 14.97
N ALA A 506 0.51 -9.10 14.19
CA ALA A 506 0.08 -9.27 12.80
C ALA A 506 1.18 -9.93 11.95
N ASN A 507 2.44 -9.55 12.14
CA ASN A 507 3.56 -10.14 11.40
C ASN A 507 3.91 -11.56 11.86
N ILE A 508 3.64 -11.90 13.13
CA ILE A 508 3.72 -13.30 13.58
C ILE A 508 2.73 -14.17 12.79
N TYR A 509 1.48 -13.73 12.61
CA TYR A 509 0.53 -14.45 11.74
C TYR A 509 1.02 -14.57 10.31
N ASN A 510 1.61 -13.51 9.75
CA ASN A 510 2.12 -13.52 8.37
C ASN A 510 3.30 -14.50 8.22
N VAL A 511 4.20 -14.57 9.21
CA VAL A 511 5.30 -15.56 9.24
C VAL A 511 4.75 -16.99 9.33
N LEU A 512 3.79 -17.25 10.22
CA LEU A 512 3.17 -18.57 10.34
C LEU A 512 2.44 -18.99 9.04
N ALA A 513 1.79 -18.03 8.36
CA ALA A 513 1.17 -18.26 7.06
C ALA A 513 2.20 -18.61 5.98
N ALA A 514 3.35 -17.92 5.97
CA ALA A 514 4.44 -18.21 5.04
C ALA A 514 5.06 -19.59 5.31
N VAL A 515 5.31 -19.94 6.57
CA VAL A 515 5.78 -21.29 6.96
C VAL A 515 4.79 -22.36 6.53
N ALA A 516 3.49 -22.17 6.80
CA ALA A 516 2.43 -23.10 6.37
C ALA A 516 2.36 -23.23 4.84
N THR A 517 2.60 -22.14 4.10
CA THR A 517 2.70 -22.16 2.64
C THR A 517 3.93 -22.94 2.18
N GLY A 518 5.09 -22.77 2.83
CA GLY A 518 6.30 -23.54 2.54
C GLY A 518 6.09 -25.04 2.72
N ILE A 519 5.42 -25.45 3.79
CA ILE A 519 5.05 -26.85 4.01
C ILE A 519 4.11 -27.35 2.92
N ALA A 520 3.08 -26.57 2.57
CA ALA A 520 2.14 -26.92 1.51
C ALA A 520 2.84 -27.12 0.14
N LEU A 521 3.87 -26.32 -0.12
CA LEU A 521 4.71 -26.38 -1.33
C LEU A 521 5.90 -27.34 -1.21
N ARG A 522 6.09 -28.02 -0.07
CA ARG A 522 7.24 -28.90 0.19
C ARG A 522 8.60 -28.22 0.06
N VAL A 523 8.67 -26.93 0.42
CA VAL A 523 9.94 -26.20 0.56
C VAL A 523 10.75 -26.84 1.70
N PRO A 524 12.06 -27.13 1.53
CA PRO A 524 12.84 -27.69 2.61
C PRO A 524 13.00 -26.68 3.75
N LEU A 525 12.96 -27.15 5.00
CA LEU A 525 12.92 -26.28 6.19
C LEU A 525 14.05 -25.23 6.27
N PRO A 526 15.32 -25.53 5.91
CA PRO A 526 16.37 -24.52 5.90
C PRO A 526 16.06 -23.34 4.98
N GLN A 527 15.46 -23.57 3.82
CA GLN A 527 15.05 -22.52 2.87
C GLN A 527 13.81 -21.76 3.35
N ILE A 528 12.90 -22.41 4.09
CA ILE A 528 11.79 -21.70 4.76
C ILE A 528 12.35 -20.67 5.75
N VAL A 529 13.28 -21.10 6.62
CA VAL A 529 13.90 -20.20 7.59
C VAL A 529 14.67 -19.11 6.87
N ALA A 530 15.65 -19.46 6.03
CA ALA A 530 16.50 -18.50 5.35
C ALA A 530 15.70 -17.46 4.55
N GLY A 531 14.67 -17.89 3.81
CA GLY A 531 13.93 -16.97 2.94
C GLY A 531 12.93 -16.08 3.67
N ILE A 532 12.45 -16.49 4.85
CA ILE A 532 11.67 -15.61 5.73
C ILE A 532 12.59 -14.63 6.47
N GLU A 533 13.72 -15.11 7.01
CA GLU A 533 14.69 -14.26 7.71
C GLU A 533 15.35 -13.25 6.78
N ALA A 534 15.52 -13.58 5.50
CA ALA A 534 16.07 -12.66 4.52
C ALA A 534 15.15 -11.45 4.29
N VAL A 535 13.83 -11.57 4.47
CA VAL A 535 12.90 -10.44 4.24
C VAL A 535 13.05 -9.39 5.34
N ASP A 536 13.98 -8.48 5.11
CA ASP A 536 14.29 -7.40 6.04
C ASP A 536 13.23 -6.29 6.05
N VAL A 537 12.61 -6.04 4.89
CA VAL A 537 11.64 -4.97 4.71
C VAL A 537 10.48 -5.46 3.86
N VAL A 538 9.26 -5.13 4.29
CA VAL A 538 8.10 -5.07 3.41
C VAL A 538 7.74 -3.60 3.24
N PRO A 539 7.88 -3.03 2.03
CA PRO A 539 7.71 -1.61 1.79
C PRO A 539 6.43 -1.04 2.42
N GLY A 540 6.59 -0.04 3.30
CA GLY A 540 5.50 0.63 3.98
C GLY A 540 4.66 -0.23 4.92
N ARG A 541 5.17 -1.39 5.38
CA ARG A 541 4.50 -2.28 6.33
C ARG A 541 5.43 -2.52 7.53
N THR A 542 5.22 -1.74 8.59
CA THR A 542 6.10 -1.70 9.76
C THR A 542 7.58 -1.59 9.35
N GLU A 543 7.85 -0.78 8.32
CA GLU A 543 9.18 -0.66 7.73
C GLU A 543 10.06 0.15 8.68
N LEU A 544 11.10 -0.49 9.20
CA LEU A 544 12.10 0.17 10.03
C LEU A 544 13.08 0.93 9.14
N ILE A 545 13.18 2.24 9.35
CA ILE A 545 14.18 3.09 8.72
C ILE A 545 15.36 3.23 9.68
N ASP A 546 16.48 2.61 9.31
CA ASP A 546 17.70 2.63 10.11
C ASP A 546 18.92 3.11 9.33
N GLU A 547 19.34 4.34 9.63
CA GLU A 547 20.53 5.02 9.11
C GLU A 547 21.62 5.13 10.20
N GLY A 548 21.55 4.28 11.23
CA GLY A 548 22.51 4.24 12.35
C GLY A 548 22.15 5.12 13.56
N GLN A 549 20.93 5.68 13.59
CA GLN A 549 20.44 6.46 14.71
C GLN A 549 20.17 5.61 15.98
N MET A 550 20.02 6.25 17.14
CA MET A 550 19.77 5.57 18.44
C MET A 550 18.29 5.36 18.79
N PHE A 551 17.38 5.59 17.85
CA PHE A 551 15.93 5.45 18.04
C PHE A 551 15.25 4.90 16.78
N PRO A 552 14.28 3.98 16.88
CA PRO A 552 13.58 3.47 15.72
C PRO A 552 12.72 4.54 15.03
N VAL A 553 12.72 4.52 13.70
CA VAL A 553 11.74 5.21 12.86
C VAL A 553 10.97 4.17 12.06
N ILE A 554 9.65 4.14 12.18
CA ILE A 554 8.78 3.14 11.56
C ILE A 554 7.84 3.84 10.57
N VAL A 555 7.83 3.39 9.31
CA VAL A 555 6.88 3.82 8.28
C VAL A 555 5.85 2.73 8.04
N ASP A 556 4.55 3.07 8.10
CA ASP A 556 3.46 2.10 7.97
C ASP A 556 2.22 2.64 7.23
N TYR A 557 1.54 1.75 6.50
CA TYR A 557 0.31 2.03 5.74
C TYR A 557 -0.97 2.12 6.60
N ALA A 558 -0.87 2.12 7.94
CA ALA A 558 -2.02 2.22 8.83
C ALA A 558 -2.81 3.53 8.63
N HIS A 559 -3.88 3.44 7.83
CA HIS A 559 -4.76 4.56 7.46
C HIS A 559 -6.23 4.34 7.89
N THR A 560 -6.47 3.35 8.77
CA THR A 560 -7.76 3.06 9.41
C THR A 560 -7.61 3.07 10.93
N PRO A 561 -8.69 3.35 11.70
CA PRO A 561 -8.61 3.42 13.17
C PRO A 561 -8.02 2.15 13.80
N ASP A 562 -8.49 0.98 13.37
CA ASP A 562 -8.03 -0.32 13.84
C ASP A 562 -6.56 -0.59 13.50
N ALA A 563 -6.13 -0.28 12.26
CA ALA A 563 -4.73 -0.44 11.85
C ALA A 563 -3.80 0.47 12.66
N LEU A 564 -4.17 1.74 12.85
CA LEU A 564 -3.38 2.69 13.63
C LEU A 564 -3.29 2.26 15.10
N SER A 565 -4.41 1.84 15.69
CA SER A 565 -4.42 1.35 17.08
C SER A 565 -3.46 0.18 17.25
N ARG A 566 -3.54 -0.82 16.36
CA ARG A 566 -2.69 -2.03 16.43
C ARG A 566 -1.21 -1.72 16.22
N LEU A 567 -0.89 -0.79 15.32
CA LEU A 567 0.47 -0.34 15.10
C LEU A 567 1.05 0.29 16.38
N LEU A 568 0.34 1.23 16.99
CA LEU A 568 0.82 1.92 18.19
C LEU A 568 0.88 0.99 19.41
N ASP A 569 -0.06 0.05 19.53
CA ASP A 569 -0.01 -1.00 20.56
C ASP A 569 1.21 -1.90 20.36
N THR A 570 1.47 -2.34 19.13
CA THR A 570 2.65 -3.14 18.78
C THR A 570 3.93 -2.43 19.17
N VAL A 571 4.07 -1.16 18.80
CA VAL A 571 5.25 -0.36 19.13
C VAL A 571 5.44 -0.24 20.64
N ARG A 572 4.34 -0.06 21.39
CA ARG A 572 4.38 -0.02 22.85
C ARG A 572 4.78 -1.36 23.46
N GLU A 573 4.19 -2.46 23.00
CA GLU A 573 4.48 -3.83 23.45
C GLU A 573 5.94 -4.25 23.17
N CYS A 574 6.51 -3.74 22.07
CA CYS A 574 7.91 -3.95 21.71
C CYS A 574 8.89 -3.13 22.58
N GLY A 575 8.39 -2.31 23.51
CA GLY A 575 9.19 -1.64 24.53
C GLY A 575 9.44 -0.15 24.29
N ALA A 576 8.67 0.50 23.40
CA ALA A 576 8.77 1.94 23.21
C ALA A 576 8.49 2.70 24.52
N LYS A 577 9.41 3.61 24.88
CA LYS A 577 9.23 4.49 26.05
C LYS A 577 8.39 5.71 25.71
N ARG A 578 8.70 6.33 24.58
CA ARG A 578 7.96 7.48 24.05
C ARG A 578 7.63 7.20 22.59
N ILE A 579 6.38 7.42 22.21
CA ILE A 579 5.91 7.29 20.83
C ILE A 579 5.61 8.67 20.27
N ILE A 580 6.29 9.00 19.17
CA ILE A 580 6.10 10.23 18.39
C ILE A 580 5.41 9.83 17.10
N THR A 581 4.16 10.25 16.92
CA THR A 581 3.35 9.81 15.78
C THR A 581 3.15 10.97 14.80
N VAL A 582 3.40 10.71 13.51
CA VAL A 582 3.03 11.56 12.38
C VAL A 582 1.91 10.85 11.62
N VAL A 583 0.73 11.47 11.51
CA VAL A 583 -0.42 10.84 10.86
C VAL A 583 -1.33 11.88 10.21
N GLY A 584 -1.96 11.47 9.11
CA GLY A 584 -2.97 12.25 8.38
C GLY A 584 -4.15 11.38 7.95
N CYS A 585 -5.09 11.98 7.23
CA CYS A 585 -6.19 11.26 6.57
C CYS A 585 -6.31 11.72 5.11
N GLY A 586 -6.72 10.81 4.23
CA GLY A 586 -7.01 11.16 2.85
C GLY A 586 -8.34 11.90 2.70
N GLY A 587 -8.38 12.89 1.80
CA GLY A 587 -9.61 13.51 1.32
C GLY A 587 -10.27 12.69 0.22
N ASP A 588 -11.52 13.04 -0.12
CA ASP A 588 -12.46 12.31 -0.97
C ASP A 588 -12.59 10.82 -0.59
N ARG A 589 -12.64 10.58 0.72
CA ARG A 589 -12.71 9.25 1.35
C ARG A 589 -13.66 9.29 2.55
N ASP A 590 -13.87 8.13 3.17
CA ASP A 590 -14.71 8.01 4.36
C ASP A 590 -14.28 9.01 5.45
N ARG A 591 -15.15 10.01 5.70
CA ARG A 591 -14.96 11.06 6.71
C ARG A 591 -15.21 10.54 8.12
N SER A 592 -16.06 9.51 8.27
CA SER A 592 -16.51 9.01 9.57
C SER A 592 -15.36 8.42 10.39
N LYS A 593 -14.29 7.94 9.74
CA LYS A 593 -13.10 7.42 10.41
C LYS A 593 -12.20 8.50 11.03
N ARG A 594 -12.25 9.75 10.58
CA ARG A 594 -11.28 10.80 10.93
C ARG A 594 -11.28 11.13 12.43
N PRO A 595 -12.44 11.30 13.11
CA PRO A 595 -12.44 11.52 14.56
C PRO A 595 -11.82 10.34 15.32
N TYR A 596 -12.17 9.09 14.97
CA TYR A 596 -11.60 7.91 15.63
C TYR A 596 -10.08 7.79 15.44
N MET A 597 -9.57 8.15 14.25
CA MET A 597 -8.13 8.25 14.01
C MET A 597 -7.48 9.25 14.97
N GLY A 598 -8.09 10.43 15.14
CA GLY A 598 -7.61 11.46 16.06
C GLY A 598 -7.63 11.04 17.52
N GLU A 599 -8.71 10.40 17.97
CA GLU A 599 -8.86 9.85 19.32
C GLU A 599 -7.75 8.83 19.63
N ILE A 600 -7.55 7.85 18.73
CA ILE A 600 -6.56 6.79 18.88
C ILE A 600 -5.14 7.36 18.88
N ALA A 601 -4.84 8.23 17.91
CA ALA A 601 -3.55 8.90 17.81
C ALA A 601 -3.26 9.72 19.08
N HIS A 602 -4.26 10.41 19.62
CA HIS A 602 -4.14 11.16 20.86
C HIS A 602 -3.81 10.26 22.04
N TYR A 603 -4.56 9.19 22.28
CA TYR A 603 -4.37 8.37 23.48
C TYR A 603 -3.13 7.48 23.44
N LYS A 604 -2.69 7.05 22.26
CA LYS A 604 -1.59 6.09 22.12
C LYS A 604 -0.23 6.73 21.82
N SER A 605 -0.19 8.04 21.56
CA SER A 605 1.05 8.78 21.28
C SER A 605 1.41 9.71 22.44
N ASP A 606 2.70 9.78 22.77
CA ASP A 606 3.21 10.73 23.75
C ASP A 606 3.35 12.13 23.13
N LEU A 607 3.71 12.19 21.84
CA LEU A 607 3.70 13.38 20.99
C LEU A 607 3.00 13.03 19.68
N LEU A 608 2.11 13.89 19.22
CA LEU A 608 1.38 13.71 17.96
C LEU A 608 1.58 14.92 17.06
N ILE A 609 1.90 14.65 15.79
CA ILE A 609 1.94 15.64 14.72
C ILE A 609 0.88 15.23 13.68
N LEU A 610 -0.16 16.05 13.56
CA LEU A 610 -1.18 15.90 12.53
C LEU A 610 -0.69 16.60 11.26
N THR A 611 -0.86 15.94 10.13
CA THR A 611 -0.38 16.39 8.81
C THR A 611 -1.35 15.97 7.72
N ASN A 612 -1.11 16.47 6.50
CA ASN A 612 -1.78 15.95 5.32
C ASN A 612 -1.29 14.54 4.94
N ASP A 613 -2.18 13.79 4.29
CA ASP A 613 -1.90 12.57 3.51
C ASP A 613 -2.11 12.94 2.04
N ASN A 614 -3.13 12.40 1.38
CA ASN A 614 -3.61 12.77 0.05
C ASN A 614 -4.90 13.60 0.21
N PRO A 615 -4.85 14.94 0.32
CA PRO A 615 -6.04 15.78 0.51
C PRO A 615 -6.99 15.76 -0.70
N ARG A 616 -6.50 15.50 -1.92
CA ARG A 616 -7.31 15.50 -3.15
C ARG A 616 -8.08 16.82 -3.28
N THR A 617 -9.39 16.77 -3.51
CA THR A 617 -10.21 17.98 -3.70
C THR A 617 -10.71 18.59 -2.39
N GLU A 618 -10.52 17.92 -1.25
CA GLU A 618 -10.89 18.44 0.06
C GLU A 618 -9.84 19.42 0.62
N SER A 619 -10.29 20.34 1.48
CA SER A 619 -9.41 21.27 2.18
C SER A 619 -8.56 20.55 3.23
N PRO A 620 -7.21 20.67 3.21
CA PRO A 620 -6.32 20.20 4.27
C PRO A 620 -6.79 20.53 5.69
N SER A 621 -7.18 21.78 5.91
CA SER A 621 -7.61 22.28 7.23
C SER A 621 -8.92 21.67 7.70
N GLU A 622 -9.83 21.33 6.78
CA GLU A 622 -11.09 20.63 7.11
C GLU A 622 -10.82 19.17 7.50
N ILE A 623 -9.90 18.50 6.79
CA ILE A 623 -9.48 17.13 7.13
C ILE A 623 -8.86 17.11 8.53
N ILE A 624 -7.96 18.05 8.83
CA ILE A 624 -7.33 18.15 10.14
C ILE A 624 -8.37 18.48 11.22
N ALA A 625 -9.31 19.39 10.94
CA ALA A 625 -10.40 19.70 11.87
C ALA A 625 -11.25 18.46 12.20
N ASP A 626 -11.57 17.63 11.21
CA ASP A 626 -12.29 16.36 11.40
C ASP A 626 -11.49 15.38 12.28
N ILE A 627 -10.16 15.34 12.15
CA ILE A 627 -9.29 14.51 13.02
C ILE A 627 -9.28 15.06 14.45
N VAL A 628 -9.09 16.37 14.60
CA VAL A 628 -9.06 17.06 15.89
C VAL A 628 -10.38 16.92 16.64
N ALA A 629 -11.51 16.86 15.94
CA ALA A 629 -12.82 16.67 16.55
C ALA A 629 -12.95 15.36 17.36
N GLY A 630 -12.06 14.38 17.13
CA GLY A 630 -11.98 13.18 17.95
C GLY A 630 -11.13 13.29 19.22
N PHE A 631 -10.51 14.44 19.48
CA PHE A 631 -9.74 14.63 20.71
C PHE A 631 -10.67 14.71 21.93
N PRO A 632 -10.16 14.34 23.12
CA PRO A 632 -10.94 14.42 24.36
C PRO A 632 -11.44 15.84 24.66
N ASP A 633 -12.63 15.94 25.28
CA ASP A 633 -13.26 17.22 25.63
C ASP A 633 -12.38 18.10 26.54
N ASP A 634 -11.57 17.50 27.42
CA ASP A 634 -10.66 18.26 28.28
C ASP A 634 -9.52 18.90 27.50
N ILE A 635 -9.11 18.30 26.37
CA ILE A 635 -8.13 18.87 25.44
C ILE A 635 -8.78 19.97 24.62
N LEU A 636 -9.92 19.67 23.96
CA LEU A 636 -10.67 20.65 23.16
C LEU A 636 -11.13 21.85 24.01
N GLY A 637 -11.42 21.62 25.29
CA GLY A 637 -11.90 22.58 26.27
C GLY A 637 -10.87 23.55 26.81
N ARG A 638 -9.56 23.23 26.77
CA ARG A 638 -8.51 24.03 27.45
C ARG A 638 -8.54 25.51 27.06
N HIS A 639 -8.95 25.81 25.84
CA HIS A 639 -8.97 27.17 25.29
C HIS A 639 -10.20 27.48 24.43
N GLN A 640 -11.36 26.90 24.80
CA GLN A 640 -12.67 27.31 24.26
C GLN A 640 -12.91 28.80 24.60
N GLY A 641 -12.64 29.69 23.66
CA GLY A 641 -12.68 31.14 23.86
C GLY A 641 -11.54 31.92 23.21
N SER A 642 -10.54 31.22 22.66
CA SER A 642 -9.52 31.86 21.80
C SER A 642 -10.17 32.39 20.52
N VAL A 643 -9.72 33.57 20.07
CA VAL A 643 -10.18 34.18 18.81
C VAL A 643 -9.78 33.36 17.59
N TYR A 644 -8.68 32.60 17.70
CA TYR A 644 -8.14 31.72 16.67
C TYR A 644 -8.07 30.28 17.19
N PRO A 645 -8.26 29.28 16.31
CA PRO A 645 -8.00 27.88 16.65
C PRO A 645 -6.54 27.71 17.11
N TRP A 646 -6.34 27.14 18.29
CA TRP A 646 -5.00 26.96 18.87
C TRP A 646 -4.34 25.64 18.43
N LEU A 647 -5.09 24.78 17.74
CA LEU A 647 -4.63 23.52 17.16
C LEU A 647 -4.79 23.56 15.63
N GLN A 648 -4.20 24.58 15.01
CA GLN A 648 -4.10 24.75 13.56
C GLN A 648 -2.62 24.95 13.16
N ASP A 649 -2.32 24.86 11.87
CA ASP A 649 -0.96 25.04 11.37
C ASP A 649 -0.47 26.48 11.59
N PRO A 650 0.72 26.70 12.21
CA PRO A 650 1.32 28.01 12.40
C PRO A 650 1.46 28.86 11.13
N ILE A 651 1.78 28.23 10.00
CA ILE A 651 2.03 28.89 8.70
C ILE A 651 0.78 29.62 8.20
N HIS A 652 -0.41 29.12 8.56
CA HIS A 652 -1.70 29.73 8.20
C HIS A 652 -2.20 30.74 9.23
N THR A 653 -1.37 31.13 10.19
CA THR A 653 -1.74 32.05 11.27
C THR A 653 -0.94 33.33 11.25
N PRO A 654 -1.50 34.44 11.76
CA PRO A 654 -0.73 35.68 11.84
C PRO A 654 0.54 35.47 12.68
N MET A 655 1.69 35.96 12.20
CA MET A 655 3.00 35.80 12.87
C MET A 655 2.98 36.19 14.36
N TRP A 656 2.19 37.19 14.74
CA TRP A 656 2.08 37.64 16.14
C TRP A 656 1.37 36.63 17.05
N PHE A 657 0.60 35.69 16.49
CA PHE A 657 -0.15 34.65 17.20
C PHE A 657 0.57 33.29 17.16
N GLU A 658 1.53 33.12 16.26
CA GLU A 658 2.30 31.89 16.04
C GLU A 658 2.94 31.36 17.32
N GLU A 659 3.68 32.20 18.05
CA GLU A 659 4.32 31.82 19.33
C GLU A 659 3.32 31.30 20.37
N PHE A 660 2.10 31.86 20.36
CA PHE A 660 1.06 31.50 21.32
C PHE A 660 0.42 30.15 20.99
N ILE A 661 0.17 29.87 19.71
CA ILE A 661 -0.25 28.55 19.22
C ILE A 661 0.80 27.50 19.57
N MET A 662 2.07 27.78 19.28
CA MET A 662 3.17 26.85 19.55
C MET A 662 3.33 26.54 21.02
N LYS A 663 3.17 27.54 21.89
CA LYS A 663 3.12 27.33 23.33
C LYS A 663 2.02 26.34 23.71
N TYR A 664 0.80 26.49 23.19
CA TYR A 664 -0.30 25.59 23.53
C TYR A 664 -0.12 24.19 22.97
N GLN A 665 0.30 24.07 21.71
CA GLN A 665 0.63 22.78 21.11
C GLN A 665 1.73 22.07 21.89
N GLY A 666 2.69 22.82 22.44
CA GLY A 666 3.72 22.32 23.37
C GLY A 666 3.17 21.84 24.72
N GLU A 667 2.21 22.55 25.31
CA GLU A 667 1.58 22.17 26.59
C GLU A 667 0.78 20.86 26.48
N VAL A 668 0.07 20.64 25.37
CA VAL A 668 -0.69 19.38 25.13
C VAL A 668 0.13 18.32 24.37
N LYS A 669 1.30 18.70 23.81
CA LYS A 669 2.14 17.88 22.93
C LYS A 669 1.39 17.36 21.70
N ARG A 670 0.53 18.19 21.13
CA ARG A 670 -0.26 17.91 19.92
C ARG A 670 0.00 19.04 18.95
N TYR A 671 0.58 18.71 17.80
CA TYR A 671 1.01 19.67 16.81
C TYR A 671 0.25 19.49 15.51
N VAL A 672 0.07 20.59 14.78
CA VAL A 672 -0.45 20.56 13.40
C VAL A 672 0.62 21.16 12.50
N ILE A 673 1.08 20.36 11.55
CA ILE A 673 2.00 20.75 10.49
C ILE A 673 1.43 20.15 9.20
N GLU A 674 0.74 20.95 8.42
CA GLU A 674 0.06 20.57 7.17
C GLU A 674 1.06 20.02 6.15
N ASP A 675 2.25 20.62 6.07
CA ASP A 675 3.32 20.13 5.22
C ASP A 675 3.94 18.83 5.76
N ARG A 676 3.64 17.71 5.09
CA ARG A 676 4.06 16.36 5.52
C ARG A 676 5.57 16.20 5.57
N PHE A 677 6.29 16.88 4.68
CA PHE A 677 7.75 16.91 4.67
C PHE A 677 8.29 17.50 5.99
N THR A 678 7.81 18.68 6.36
CA THR A 678 8.18 19.35 7.60
C THR A 678 7.74 18.55 8.83
N ALA A 679 6.55 17.94 8.80
CA ALA A 679 6.04 17.12 9.90
C ALA A 679 6.96 15.92 10.23
N ILE A 680 7.43 15.20 9.19
CA ILE A 680 8.35 14.07 9.34
C ILE A 680 9.69 14.53 9.93
N ARG A 681 10.27 15.61 9.38
CA ARG A 681 11.52 16.19 9.89
C ARG A 681 11.41 16.61 11.35
N ALA A 682 10.31 17.28 11.71
CA ALA A 682 10.06 17.72 13.06
C ALA A 682 9.97 16.54 14.04
N ALA A 683 9.27 15.46 13.65
CA ALA A 683 9.20 14.25 14.47
C ALA A 683 10.58 13.61 14.70
N ILE A 684 11.37 13.45 13.63
CA ILE A 684 12.72 12.87 13.70
C ILE A 684 13.68 13.77 14.49
N GLY A 685 13.65 15.09 14.26
CA GLY A 685 14.45 16.08 15.00
C GLY A 685 14.06 16.22 16.47
N THR A 686 12.89 15.72 16.87
CA THR A 686 12.39 15.71 18.26
C THR A 686 12.76 14.44 19.02
N ALA A 687 13.09 13.37 18.31
CA ALA A 687 13.34 12.07 18.89
C ALA A 687 14.65 12.05 19.71
N GLN A 688 14.59 11.35 20.84
CA GLN A 688 15.71 11.10 21.75
C GLN A 688 16.05 9.60 21.74
N PRO A 689 17.23 9.20 22.26
CA PRO A 689 17.53 7.79 22.45
C PRO A 689 16.40 7.10 23.22
N ARG A 690 15.91 5.97 22.69
CA ARG A 690 14.78 5.16 23.23
C ARG A 690 13.37 5.70 22.95
N ASP A 691 13.22 6.81 22.23
CA ASP A 691 11.95 7.17 21.60
C ASP A 691 11.70 6.26 20.39
N VAL A 692 10.48 6.27 19.87
CA VAL A 692 10.12 5.68 18.58
C VAL A 692 9.33 6.71 17.77
N VAL A 693 9.75 6.94 16.53
CA VAL A 693 8.98 7.75 15.57
C VAL A 693 8.13 6.80 14.72
N VAL A 694 6.84 7.09 14.60
CA VAL A 694 5.90 6.34 13.77
C VAL A 694 5.31 7.28 12.74
N ILE A 695 5.54 6.99 11.46
CA ILE A 695 5.01 7.72 10.31
C ILE A 695 3.93 6.84 9.67
N ALA A 696 2.66 7.21 9.83
CA ALA A 696 1.53 6.39 9.43
C ALA A 696 0.70 7.04 8.30
N GLY A 697 0.01 6.20 7.53
CA GLY A 697 -0.98 6.59 6.52
C GLY A 697 -0.59 6.14 5.12
N LYS A 698 0.53 6.65 4.60
CA LYS A 698 0.95 6.45 3.20
C LYS A 698 1.76 5.18 2.96
N GLY A 699 2.55 4.75 3.94
CA GLY A 699 3.34 3.52 3.86
C GLY A 699 4.28 3.48 2.65
N HIS A 700 3.87 2.76 1.60
CA HIS A 700 4.67 2.53 0.39
C HIS A 700 4.33 3.48 -0.77
N GLU A 701 3.33 4.34 -0.59
CA GLU A 701 2.96 5.34 -1.58
C GLU A 701 4.08 6.39 -1.73
N ASP A 702 4.47 6.64 -2.97
CA ASP A 702 5.54 7.55 -3.40
C ASP A 702 5.00 8.83 -4.06
N TYR A 703 3.74 9.16 -3.76
CA TYR A 703 3.04 10.30 -4.32
C TYR A 703 2.18 11.04 -3.30
N ILE A 704 1.90 12.31 -3.57
CA ILE A 704 0.92 13.12 -2.85
C ILE A 704 -0.09 13.74 -3.84
N GLU A 705 -1.37 13.72 -3.50
CA GLU A 705 -2.46 14.22 -4.37
C GLU A 705 -3.11 15.50 -3.83
N HIS A 706 -3.20 16.54 -4.68
CA HIS A 706 -3.85 17.81 -4.37
C HIS A 706 -4.82 18.23 -5.49
N GLY A 707 -5.84 19.02 -5.16
CA GLY A 707 -6.76 19.59 -6.14
C GLY A 707 -6.07 20.62 -7.02
N ASP A 708 -6.35 20.60 -8.33
CA ASP A 708 -5.82 21.57 -9.30
C ASP A 708 -6.54 22.94 -9.27
N GLY A 709 -7.50 23.13 -8.34
CA GLY A 709 -8.36 24.30 -8.23
C GLY A 709 -9.48 24.38 -9.29
N LYS A 710 -9.56 23.41 -10.21
CA LYS A 710 -10.52 23.30 -11.32
C LYS A 710 -11.34 22.01 -11.28
N GLY A 711 -11.28 21.26 -10.18
CA GLY A 711 -11.98 19.99 -9.97
C GLY A 711 -11.20 18.76 -10.45
N GLY A 712 -9.97 18.93 -10.91
CA GLY A 712 -9.02 17.86 -11.19
C GLY A 712 -8.10 17.58 -10.00
N ILE A 713 -7.33 16.49 -10.10
CA ILE A 713 -6.33 16.08 -9.11
C ILE A 713 -4.95 16.12 -9.77
N VAL A 714 -4.00 16.80 -9.14
CA VAL A 714 -2.57 16.76 -9.47
C VAL A 714 -1.89 15.79 -8.53
N ARG A 715 -1.03 14.94 -9.10
CA ARG A 715 -0.18 14.01 -8.35
C ARG A 715 1.27 14.52 -8.40
N GLY A 716 1.85 14.79 -7.24
CA GLY A 716 3.27 15.11 -7.07
C GLY A 716 4.04 13.93 -6.48
N TRP A 717 5.36 13.92 -6.64
CA TRP A 717 6.23 12.92 -6.00
C TRP A 717 6.42 13.24 -4.51
N PHE A 718 6.22 12.24 -3.65
CA PHE A 718 6.45 12.35 -2.20
C PHE A 718 6.47 10.96 -1.55
N ASP A 719 7.54 10.61 -0.83
CA ASP A 719 7.69 9.29 -0.19
C ASP A 719 8.14 9.43 1.27
N ASP A 720 7.32 8.91 2.20
CA ASP A 720 7.58 8.93 3.65
C ASP A 720 8.95 8.31 3.99
N ARG A 721 9.34 7.25 3.28
CA ARG A 721 10.57 6.47 3.54
C ARG A 721 11.80 7.27 3.11
N VAL A 722 11.75 7.82 1.90
CA VAL A 722 12.83 8.66 1.37
C VAL A 722 13.00 9.89 2.26
N GLU A 723 11.89 10.51 2.67
CA GLU A 723 11.98 11.69 3.53
C GLU A 723 12.49 11.36 4.94
N ALA A 724 12.07 10.23 5.52
CA ALA A 724 12.61 9.76 6.80
C ALA A 724 14.13 9.51 6.72
N ARG A 725 14.62 8.83 5.67
CA ARG A 725 16.05 8.60 5.45
C ARG A 725 16.81 9.92 5.30
N ASN A 726 16.31 10.83 4.47
CA ASN A 726 16.90 12.15 4.26
C ASN A 726 17.03 12.94 5.58
N ALA A 727 15.99 12.91 6.41
CA ALA A 727 15.99 13.57 7.71
C ALA A 727 17.00 12.93 8.68
N LEU A 728 17.14 11.60 8.66
CA LEU A 728 18.08 10.86 9.51
C LEU A 728 19.54 11.07 9.10
N VAL A 729 19.85 11.01 7.81
CA VAL A 729 21.22 11.25 7.29
C VAL A 729 21.71 12.64 7.68
N LYS A 730 20.81 13.64 7.62
CA LYS A 730 21.12 15.03 8.00
C LYS A 730 20.97 15.30 9.50
N LEU A 731 20.61 14.31 10.32
CA LEU A 731 20.32 14.51 11.73
C LEU A 731 21.53 15.09 12.47
N SER A 732 22.74 14.59 12.19
CA SER A 732 23.97 15.09 12.82
C SER A 732 24.30 16.55 12.47
N GLU A 733 24.07 16.94 11.21
CA GLU A 733 24.21 18.33 10.75
C GLU A 733 23.14 19.22 11.40
N LEU A 734 21.89 18.75 11.40
CA LEU A 734 20.77 19.42 12.03
C LEU A 734 21.00 19.61 13.52
N GLU A 735 21.59 18.65 14.23
CA GLU A 735 21.96 18.79 15.63
C GLU A 735 23.01 19.89 15.84
N GLN A 736 23.94 20.07 14.90
CA GLN A 736 25.03 21.05 14.96
C GLN A 736 24.62 22.50 14.62
N ILE A 737 23.49 22.73 13.92
CA ILE A 737 23.06 24.08 13.56
C ILE A 737 22.58 24.86 14.79
N THR A 738 23.47 25.65 15.43
CA THR A 738 23.18 26.35 16.69
C THR A 738 22.31 27.60 16.55
N TYR A 739 22.10 28.09 15.33
CA TYR A 739 21.39 29.35 15.04
C TYR A 739 19.99 29.14 14.45
N LEU A 740 19.59 27.90 14.17
CA LEU A 740 18.20 27.59 13.80
C LEU A 740 17.32 27.85 15.02
N ASP A 741 16.29 28.67 14.88
CA ASP A 741 15.28 28.81 15.91
C ASP A 741 14.46 27.51 15.98
N ARG A 742 14.76 26.72 17.01
CA ARG A 742 14.14 25.42 17.29
C ARG A 742 13.03 25.54 18.34
N SER A 743 12.69 26.76 18.75
CA SER A 743 11.69 26.99 19.79
C SER A 743 10.25 26.96 19.25
N THR A 744 10.11 27.11 17.94
CA THR A 744 8.83 27.29 17.24
C THR A 744 8.31 26.04 16.53
N ILE A 745 9.07 24.94 16.51
CA ILE A 745 8.66 23.64 15.96
C ILE A 745 8.96 22.59 17.03
N PRO A 746 8.19 21.50 17.17
CA PRO A 746 8.64 20.35 17.95
C PRO A 746 9.99 19.91 17.37
N TRP A 747 11.06 20.30 18.05
CA TRP A 747 12.45 20.00 17.71
C TRP A 747 13.25 19.96 19.00
N ARG A 748 14.30 19.14 19.06
CA ARG A 748 15.16 19.06 20.25
C ARG A 748 15.78 20.43 20.57
N ASN A 749 15.48 20.94 21.77
CA ASN A 749 15.99 22.21 22.25
C ASN A 749 17.42 22.02 22.80
N THR A 750 18.46 22.32 22.01
CA THR A 750 19.88 22.10 22.39
C THR A 750 20.40 23.04 23.47
N LYS A 751 19.59 24.01 23.95
CA LYS A 751 20.02 24.96 24.99
C LYS A 751 19.96 24.44 26.43
N TYR A 752 19.54 23.21 26.70
CA TYR A 752 19.32 22.74 28.09
C TYR A 752 19.78 21.29 28.44
N ASP A 753 20.71 20.68 27.71
CA ASP A 753 21.33 19.39 28.11
C ASP A 753 22.73 19.54 28.75
N LYS A 754 23.10 20.75 29.21
CA LYS A 754 24.26 20.95 30.12
C LYS A 754 23.80 20.80 31.57
N GLY A 755 23.64 19.56 32.03
CA GLY A 755 23.24 19.30 33.41
C GLY A 755 23.12 17.82 33.77
N GLY A 756 24.10 17.01 33.38
CA GLY A 756 24.23 15.63 33.83
C GLY A 756 25.65 15.17 33.62
N ASP A 757 26.43 15.11 34.70
CA ASP A 757 27.81 14.62 34.72
C ASP A 757 27.92 13.23 34.07
N VAL A 758 28.95 13.07 33.23
CA VAL A 758 29.48 11.78 32.71
C VAL A 758 30.34 11.12 33.79
#